data_AF-A0A9Q1DGA6-F1
#
_entry.id   AF-A0A9Q1DGA6-F1
#
_cell.length_a   1.000
_cell.length_b   1.000
_cell.length_c   1.000
_cell.angle_alpha   90.00
_cell.angle_beta   90.00
_cell.angle_gamma   90.00
#
_symmetry.space_group_name_H-M   'P 1'
#
loop_
_entity.id
_entity.type
_entity.pdbx_description
1 polymer ?
#
loop_
_entity_poly.entity_id
_entity_poly.type
_entity_poly.pdbx_seq_one_letter_code
_entity_poly.pdbx_strand_id
1 'polypeptide(L)'
;MHGVLAVLMKVYSLDRLFFSDKAALRKYGTTSQRIENKMASNPPMENGAIQGPSQQRSVEGDYLVETATLEDTLQQLNVLMKENKELKDRERTQPYSCARTGARFPRSTRKRASQYGVALKETNNSMKDRFEGLAAWKDKQKEERDFLEGKLGEAKERVSVLTKRNEELKKKLQVLEKAEGAVEGESGHWSMQIEALKAQIVRLQAEKSDLVAMNSELQLKMRPSSPEGFIEICIAEGGVDVTKDFPNGPKDSCMTRSDLTVSRQDSEEYTVSQLLQSLRKETQKVEKLEVELLASRERVAELEFAAVKQGEAETQTSLPVGEMEGSTAAAQANGQTQQDAPQKEADTELENLKAQMSKLFRELQQAQAKLDDAEDMKKSLHDRCRSMEKDVAMLKAQLVEKLQVQTDNQRLKLQLENMIKMQQRKTGDERCRDMEKDLAMLRAQLVEKQQVQTENEHLKLQVASMQSMITTEQGKAEEDRCRDMEKDLAMLRAQLVERQQVQTENEQLKLQVESMQSVNKMEQRRADDERTNTAKVMEEYTKLNEDYNGLKQEMKTKETENEKLKLQVDRIQAMIRLEQKKAEDERTNMALVKEEYTKLYEDYNALKQEMKKKEPILSNEEVRELQATLDAAEKALATKQQKIDEMKQEFYKKDKELETISVFQAQAEVYSSDFYAERAAREKIHEEKEHLAGQLEYLKQQNRQLQDEMESMGRRNLNEMQKRHTSLGGAPGGGGPQLGGRGTENIPEHVCPKCNEMLPDLDSLQIHIMDCII
;
A
#
# COMPACT_ATOMS: atom_id res chain seq x y z
N MET A 1 -82.58 64.20 -2.73
CA MET A 1 -81.71 63.22 -3.43
C MET A 1 -80.43 63.89 -3.97
N HIS A 2 -79.44 64.20 -3.13
CA HIS A 2 -78.14 64.73 -3.60
C HIS A 2 -76.89 64.05 -3.00
N GLY A 3 -77.02 63.22 -1.95
CA GLY A 3 -75.87 62.50 -1.36
C GLY A 3 -75.41 61.25 -2.13
N VAL A 4 -76.27 60.62 -2.93
CA VAL A 4 -75.98 59.30 -3.56
C VAL A 4 -75.13 59.42 -4.82
N LEU A 5 -75.24 60.52 -5.57
CA LEU A 5 -74.46 60.76 -6.80
C LEU A 5 -72.96 61.04 -6.53
N ALA A 6 -72.62 61.61 -5.37
CA ALA A 6 -71.23 61.87 -4.99
C ALA A 6 -70.43 60.59 -4.69
N VAL A 7 -71.10 59.51 -4.27
CA VAL A 7 -70.45 58.22 -3.97
C VAL A 7 -70.17 57.44 -5.27
N LEU A 8 -71.09 57.46 -6.23
CA LEU A 8 -70.95 56.72 -7.49
C LEU A 8 -69.87 57.29 -8.43
N MET A 9 -69.64 58.60 -8.47
CA MET A 9 -68.52 59.18 -9.25
C MET A 9 -67.13 58.82 -8.69
N LYS A 10 -67.00 58.62 -7.37
CA LYS A 10 -65.71 58.23 -6.76
C LYS A 10 -65.34 56.77 -7.05
N VAL A 11 -66.32 55.88 -7.24
CA VAL A 11 -66.07 54.49 -7.65
C VAL A 11 -65.61 54.42 -9.11
N TYR A 12 -66.31 55.12 -10.03
CA TYR A 12 -65.94 55.14 -11.45
C TYR A 12 -64.61 55.83 -11.79
N SER A 13 -64.02 56.57 -10.85
CA SER A 13 -62.72 57.24 -11.05
C SER A 13 -61.52 56.37 -10.65
N LEU A 14 -61.71 55.26 -9.93
CA LEU A 14 -60.63 54.38 -9.48
C LEU A 14 -60.30 53.24 -10.44
N ASP A 15 -61.28 52.73 -11.20
CA ASP A 15 -61.06 51.66 -12.19
C ASP A 15 -60.17 52.09 -13.38
N ARG A 16 -59.95 53.40 -13.57
CA ARG A 16 -59.06 53.92 -14.63
C ARG A 16 -57.58 53.93 -14.26
N LEU A 17 -57.20 53.71 -12.99
CA LEU A 17 -55.80 53.62 -12.58
C LEU A 17 -55.22 52.19 -12.69
N PHE A 18 -56.06 51.15 -12.71
CA PHE A 18 -55.61 49.76 -12.79
C PHE A 18 -55.20 49.26 -14.19
N PHE A 19 -55.35 50.08 -15.23
CA PHE A 19 -54.95 49.72 -16.60
C PHE A 19 -53.58 50.26 -17.05
N SER A 20 -52.97 51.19 -16.32
CA SER A 20 -51.67 51.77 -16.70
C SER A 20 -50.46 50.88 -16.35
N ASP A 21 -50.55 50.04 -15.31
CA ASP A 21 -49.42 49.19 -14.88
C ASP A 21 -49.14 47.98 -15.78
N LYS A 22 -50.02 47.66 -16.73
CA LYS A 22 -49.79 46.61 -17.73
C LYS A 22 -48.71 46.98 -18.77
N ALA A 23 -48.27 48.25 -18.81
CA ALA A 23 -47.17 48.70 -19.67
C ALA A 23 -45.78 48.48 -19.04
N ALA A 24 -45.65 48.56 -17.71
CA ALA A 24 -44.35 48.43 -17.02
C ALA A 24 -43.77 47.00 -17.10
N LEU A 25 -44.63 45.98 -17.08
CA LEU A 25 -44.24 44.57 -17.07
C LEU A 25 -43.69 44.01 -18.40
N ARG A 26 -43.71 44.77 -19.51
CA ARG A 26 -43.09 44.32 -20.77
C ARG A 26 -41.58 44.61 -20.89
N LYS A 27 -41.00 45.48 -20.06
CA LYS A 27 -39.56 45.83 -20.15
C LYS A 27 -38.61 44.84 -19.45
N TYR A 28 -39.12 44.01 -18.54
CA TYR A 28 -38.30 42.99 -17.85
C TYR A 28 -38.27 41.62 -18.55
N GLY A 29 -39.07 41.41 -19.60
CA GLY A 29 -39.09 40.15 -20.37
C GLY A 29 -37.96 40.01 -21.41
N THR A 30 -37.38 41.13 -21.86
CA THR A 30 -36.44 41.14 -22.99
C THR A 30 -34.95 40.99 -22.62
N THR A 31 -34.60 41.02 -21.33
CA THR A 31 -33.21 40.82 -20.88
C THR A 31 -32.87 39.34 -20.66
N SER A 32 -33.84 38.50 -20.28
CA SER A 32 -33.60 37.08 -19.99
C SER A 32 -33.20 36.28 -21.24
N GLN A 33 -33.68 36.67 -22.42
CA GLN A 33 -33.46 35.96 -23.68
C GLN A 33 -32.12 36.30 -24.36
N ARG A 34 -31.29 37.15 -23.75
CA ARG A 34 -29.98 37.57 -24.31
C ARG A 34 -28.78 36.81 -23.71
N ILE A 35 -29.00 36.03 -22.65
CA ILE A 35 -27.93 35.33 -21.90
C ILE A 35 -27.84 33.85 -22.29
N GLU A 36 -28.96 33.20 -22.62
CA GLU A 36 -28.97 31.75 -22.97
C GLU A 36 -28.20 31.43 -24.27
N ASN A 37 -28.14 32.35 -25.24
CA ASN A 37 -27.45 32.14 -26.52
C ASN A 37 -25.92 32.33 -26.50
N LYS A 38 -25.26 32.34 -25.32
CA LYS A 38 -23.80 32.52 -25.22
C LYS A 38 -23.02 31.47 -24.44
N MET A 39 -23.67 30.39 -23.97
CA MET A 39 -22.99 29.27 -23.27
C MET A 39 -23.14 27.90 -23.96
N ALA A 40 -23.68 27.86 -25.18
CA ALA A 40 -23.74 26.65 -26.00
C ALA A 40 -22.61 26.61 -27.03
N SER A 41 -21.36 26.39 -26.58
CA SER A 41 -20.21 26.11 -27.44
C SER A 41 -19.11 25.37 -26.65
N ASN A 42 -19.11 24.04 -26.71
CA ASN A 42 -17.94 23.22 -26.38
C ASN A 42 -17.02 23.15 -27.61
N PRO A 43 -15.73 23.46 -27.48
CA PRO A 43 -14.68 22.82 -28.27
C PRO A 43 -14.21 21.50 -27.58
N PRO A 44 -13.62 20.55 -28.32
CA PRO A 44 -13.27 19.22 -27.81
C PRO A 44 -11.86 19.16 -27.15
N MET A 45 -11.55 18.00 -26.56
CA MET A 45 -10.26 17.72 -25.91
C MET A 45 -9.11 17.56 -26.92
N GLU A 46 -7.88 17.87 -26.50
CA GLU A 46 -6.67 17.30 -27.12
C GLU A 46 -5.52 17.15 -26.10
N ASN A 47 -4.56 16.27 -26.43
CA ASN A 47 -3.52 15.78 -25.51
C ASN A 47 -2.19 16.57 -25.62
N GLY A 48 -1.56 16.78 -24.46
CA GLY A 48 -0.12 16.55 -24.29
C GLY A 48 0.88 17.67 -24.63
N ALA A 49 2.15 17.30 -24.39
CA ALA A 49 3.40 17.99 -24.68
C ALA A 49 3.91 19.10 -23.71
N ILE A 50 5.19 18.92 -23.37
CA ILE A 50 6.06 19.74 -22.52
C ILE A 50 6.58 20.95 -23.32
N GLN A 51 6.67 22.14 -22.71
CA GLN A 51 7.82 23.06 -22.84
C GLN A 51 7.71 24.30 -21.93
N GLY A 52 8.79 24.63 -21.22
CA GLY A 52 9.14 26.03 -20.90
C GLY A 52 9.87 26.66 -22.10
N PRO A 53 10.19 27.98 -22.09
CA PRO A 53 10.93 28.57 -20.98
C PRO A 53 10.57 30.05 -20.63
N SER A 54 11.34 30.57 -19.68
CA SER A 54 11.49 31.95 -19.23
C SER A 54 11.40 33.06 -20.29
N GLN A 55 10.77 34.19 -19.95
CA GLN A 55 11.48 35.49 -19.86
C GLN A 55 10.63 36.61 -19.24
N GLN A 56 11.27 37.47 -18.45
CA GLN A 56 10.73 38.78 -18.08
C GLN A 56 10.81 39.72 -19.29
N ARG A 57 9.74 40.46 -19.59
CA ARG A 57 9.85 41.80 -20.15
C ARG A 57 8.63 42.65 -19.81
N SER A 58 8.86 43.71 -19.05
CA SER A 58 7.92 44.80 -18.82
C SER A 58 7.83 45.69 -20.06
N VAL A 59 6.60 45.97 -20.51
CA VAL A 59 6.27 47.09 -21.40
C VAL A 59 4.89 47.60 -20.97
N GLU A 60 4.80 48.90 -20.67
CA GLU A 60 3.54 49.59 -20.36
C GLU A 60 2.72 49.80 -21.65
N GLY A 61 1.39 49.73 -21.55
CA GLY A 61 0.50 49.92 -22.69
C GLY A 61 -0.97 49.96 -22.28
N ASP A 62 -1.52 51.17 -22.14
CA ASP A 62 -2.89 51.41 -21.70
C ASP A 62 -3.95 50.80 -22.64
N TYR A 63 -4.61 49.74 -22.16
CA TYR A 63 -5.98 49.39 -22.55
C TYR A 63 -6.75 48.92 -21.30
N LEU A 64 -7.20 49.89 -20.49
CA LEU A 64 -8.13 49.65 -19.40
C LEU A 64 -9.51 49.23 -19.96
N VAL A 65 -9.67 47.93 -20.16
CA VAL A 65 -11.00 47.30 -20.12
C VAL A 65 -11.41 47.29 -18.65
N GLU A 66 -12.42 48.07 -18.28
CA GLU A 66 -13.00 48.07 -16.93
C GLU A 66 -13.64 46.72 -16.60
N THR A 67 -12.82 45.75 -16.19
CA THR A 67 -13.27 44.59 -15.43
C THR A 67 -13.51 45.04 -14.00
N ALA A 68 -14.78 45.29 -13.66
CA ALA A 68 -15.20 45.61 -12.29
C ALA A 68 -14.51 44.67 -11.29
N THR A 69 -13.85 45.26 -10.30
CA THR A 69 -13.01 44.52 -9.37
C THR A 69 -13.85 43.62 -8.46
N LEU A 70 -13.20 42.63 -7.83
CA LEU A 70 -13.89 41.81 -6.82
C LEU A 70 -14.48 42.69 -5.70
N GLU A 71 -13.82 43.80 -5.38
CA GLU A 71 -14.27 44.79 -4.41
C GLU A 71 -15.56 45.48 -4.86
N ASP A 72 -15.67 45.92 -6.12
CA ASP A 72 -16.90 46.48 -6.70
C ASP A 72 -18.08 45.49 -6.62
N THR A 73 -17.83 44.21 -6.91
CA THR A 73 -18.88 43.17 -6.83
C THR A 73 -19.32 42.92 -5.39
N LEU A 74 -18.41 42.94 -4.41
CA LEU A 74 -18.73 42.85 -2.99
C LEU A 74 -19.46 44.10 -2.48
N GLN A 75 -19.14 45.27 -3.00
CA GLN A 75 -19.78 46.53 -2.65
C GLN A 75 -21.23 46.57 -3.18
N GLN A 76 -21.47 46.12 -4.42
CA GLN A 76 -22.82 45.90 -4.94
C GLN A 76 -23.60 44.86 -4.13
N LEU A 77 -22.96 43.76 -3.70
CA LEU A 77 -23.62 42.73 -2.91
C LEU A 77 -24.00 43.24 -1.51
N ASN A 78 -23.17 44.09 -0.90
CA ASN A 78 -23.48 44.78 0.36
C ASN A 78 -24.63 45.79 0.22
N VAL A 79 -24.70 46.54 -0.90
CA VAL A 79 -25.84 47.42 -1.19
C VAL A 79 -27.13 46.60 -1.32
N LEU A 80 -27.11 45.51 -2.08
CA LEU A 80 -28.27 44.62 -2.25
C LEU A 80 -28.68 43.93 -0.94
N MET A 81 -27.74 43.57 -0.05
CA MET A 81 -28.08 43.07 1.29
C MET A 81 -28.72 44.15 2.17
N LYS A 82 -28.26 45.40 2.06
CA LYS A 82 -28.84 46.54 2.78
C LYS A 82 -30.26 46.84 2.28
N GLU A 83 -30.48 46.89 0.97
CA GLU A 83 -31.82 47.05 0.38
C GLU A 83 -32.76 45.91 0.75
N ASN A 84 -32.30 44.65 0.76
CA ASN A 84 -33.11 43.52 1.24
C ASN A 84 -33.46 43.64 2.72
N LYS A 85 -32.55 44.17 3.55
CA LYS A 85 -32.83 44.44 4.97
C LYS A 85 -33.88 45.55 5.13
N GLU A 86 -33.74 46.65 4.40
CA GLU A 86 -34.70 47.76 4.42
C GLU A 86 -36.08 47.36 3.84
N LEU A 87 -36.13 46.49 2.83
CA LEU A 87 -37.38 45.90 2.33
C LEU A 87 -38.04 44.99 3.38
N LYS A 88 -37.26 44.15 4.06
CA LYS A 88 -37.75 43.24 5.11
C LYS A 88 -38.23 43.99 6.36
N ASP A 89 -37.59 45.12 6.68
CA ASP A 89 -38.02 46.02 7.77
C ASP A 89 -39.25 46.86 7.36
N ARG A 90 -39.41 47.21 6.07
CA ARG A 90 -40.64 47.79 5.51
C ARG A 90 -41.82 46.80 5.52
N GLU A 91 -41.61 45.53 5.20
CA GLU A 91 -42.62 44.48 5.37
C GLU A 91 -43.01 44.27 6.83
N ARG A 92 -42.06 44.46 7.77
CA ARG A 92 -42.31 44.33 9.21
C ARG A 92 -43.00 45.56 9.83
N THR A 93 -42.95 46.73 9.18
CA THR A 93 -43.52 47.99 9.69
C THR A 93 -44.85 48.41 9.05
N GLN A 94 -45.35 47.70 8.02
CA GLN A 94 -46.74 47.88 7.59
C GLN A 94 -47.73 47.25 8.59
N PRO A 95 -48.70 48.02 9.13
CA PRO A 95 -49.78 47.44 9.94
C PRO A 95 -50.68 46.58 9.05
N TYR A 96 -50.92 45.33 9.46
CA TYR A 96 -51.84 44.40 8.81
C TYR A 96 -53.30 44.92 8.86
N SER A 97 -53.68 45.79 7.92
CA SER A 97 -55.05 46.24 7.72
C SER A 97 -55.86 45.33 6.78
N CYS A 98 -55.29 44.18 6.36
CA CYS A 98 -55.97 43.17 5.53
C CYS A 98 -56.35 41.91 6.34
N ALA A 99 -57.05 42.10 7.46
CA ALA A 99 -57.64 41.03 8.28
C ALA A 99 -59.17 41.08 8.32
N ARG A 100 -59.83 41.48 7.21
CA ARG A 100 -61.32 41.51 7.14
C ARG A 100 -61.96 41.30 5.75
N THR A 101 -61.29 40.61 4.84
CA THR A 101 -61.94 40.00 3.67
C THR A 101 -61.45 38.57 3.49
N GLY A 102 -62.38 37.61 3.41
CA GLY A 102 -62.10 36.18 3.21
C GLY A 102 -61.65 35.82 1.79
N ALA A 103 -60.74 36.60 1.21
CA ALA A 103 -60.18 36.38 -0.13
C ALA A 103 -59.29 35.13 -0.13
N ARG A 104 -59.92 33.98 -0.38
CA ARG A 104 -59.24 32.69 -0.51
C ARG A 104 -58.33 32.75 -1.73
N PHE A 105 -57.02 32.96 -1.54
CA PHE A 105 -56.02 32.97 -2.63
C PHE A 105 -56.25 31.78 -3.58
N PRO A 106 -56.29 31.99 -4.91
CA PRO A 106 -56.55 30.92 -5.86
C PRO A 106 -55.63 29.72 -5.63
N ARG A 107 -56.18 28.50 -5.65
CA ARG A 107 -55.36 27.27 -5.50
C ARG A 107 -54.21 27.22 -6.53
N SER A 108 -54.36 27.87 -7.69
CA SER A 108 -53.33 28.03 -8.73
C SER A 108 -52.19 28.99 -8.38
N THR A 109 -52.39 30.01 -7.55
CA THR A 109 -51.29 30.89 -7.09
C THR A 109 -50.54 30.24 -5.94
N ARG A 110 -51.23 29.59 -4.98
CA ARG A 110 -50.57 28.82 -3.92
C ARG A 110 -49.77 27.62 -4.48
N LYS A 111 -50.29 26.89 -5.47
CA LYS A 111 -49.53 25.83 -6.16
C LYS A 111 -48.28 26.37 -6.88
N ARG A 112 -48.40 27.47 -7.64
CA ARG A 112 -47.24 28.08 -8.32
C ARG A 112 -46.19 28.58 -7.31
N ALA A 113 -46.58 29.28 -6.25
CA ALA A 113 -45.66 29.70 -5.20
C ALA A 113 -44.94 28.51 -4.54
N SER A 114 -45.64 27.40 -4.30
CA SER A 114 -45.01 26.16 -3.81
C SER A 114 -44.04 25.56 -4.83
N GLN A 115 -44.37 25.58 -6.12
CA GLN A 115 -43.53 25.03 -7.19
C GLN A 115 -42.25 25.87 -7.39
N TYR A 116 -42.36 27.20 -7.42
CA TYR A 116 -41.20 28.09 -7.41
C TYR A 116 -40.36 27.94 -6.14
N GLY A 117 -40.99 27.75 -4.97
CA GLY A 117 -40.29 27.51 -3.71
C GLY A 117 -39.54 26.16 -3.65
N VAL A 118 -40.00 25.14 -4.38
CA VAL A 118 -39.27 23.87 -4.56
C VAL A 118 -38.13 24.06 -5.54
N ALA A 119 -38.40 24.62 -6.72
CA ALA A 119 -37.37 24.87 -7.74
C ALA A 119 -36.22 25.75 -7.22
N LEU A 120 -36.51 26.80 -6.45
CA LEU A 120 -35.49 27.67 -5.87
C LEU A 120 -34.65 26.96 -4.80
N LYS A 121 -35.23 26.02 -4.03
CA LYS A 121 -34.47 25.17 -3.10
C LYS A 121 -33.57 24.20 -3.86
N GLU A 122 -34.07 23.62 -4.95
CA GLU A 122 -33.32 22.71 -5.81
C GLU A 122 -32.14 23.41 -6.49
N THR A 123 -32.31 24.63 -7.02
CA THR A 123 -31.21 25.44 -7.54
C THR A 123 -30.21 25.87 -6.46
N ASN A 124 -30.68 26.20 -5.26
CA ASN A 124 -29.80 26.58 -4.14
C ASN A 124 -28.98 25.39 -3.62
N ASN A 125 -29.58 24.20 -3.54
CA ASN A 125 -28.86 22.97 -3.22
C ASN A 125 -27.84 22.64 -4.32
N SER A 126 -28.23 22.68 -5.59
CA SER A 126 -27.30 22.46 -6.71
C SER A 126 -26.14 23.46 -6.72
N MET A 127 -26.36 24.74 -6.39
CA MET A 127 -25.27 25.69 -6.21
C MET A 127 -24.38 25.34 -5.02
N LYS A 128 -24.95 24.96 -3.87
CA LYS A 128 -24.20 24.52 -2.68
C LYS A 128 -23.32 23.31 -2.98
N ASP A 129 -23.86 22.28 -3.64
CA ASP A 129 -23.12 21.08 -4.04
C ASP A 129 -21.96 21.42 -5.00
N ARG A 130 -22.16 22.39 -5.91
CA ARG A 130 -21.10 22.89 -6.80
C ARG A 130 -20.04 23.71 -6.06
N PHE A 131 -20.41 24.50 -5.07
CA PHE A 131 -19.45 25.21 -4.21
C PHE A 131 -18.63 24.24 -3.33
N GLU A 132 -19.28 23.21 -2.78
CA GLU A 132 -18.60 22.14 -2.02
C GLU A 132 -17.65 21.34 -2.93
N GLY A 133 -18.06 21.02 -4.16
CA GLY A 133 -17.20 20.39 -5.16
C GLY A 133 -15.99 21.26 -5.57
N LEU A 134 -16.18 22.58 -5.73
CA LEU A 134 -15.08 23.51 -6.02
C LEU A 134 -14.14 23.70 -4.82
N ALA A 135 -14.67 23.70 -3.59
CA ALA A 135 -13.86 23.73 -2.37
C ALA A 135 -12.99 22.46 -2.25
N ALA A 136 -13.60 21.27 -2.38
CA ALA A 136 -12.88 20.01 -2.36
C ALA A 136 -11.82 19.89 -3.48
N TRP A 137 -12.12 20.41 -4.68
CA TRP A 137 -11.14 20.49 -5.77
C TRP A 137 -9.97 21.43 -5.42
N LYS A 138 -10.25 22.60 -4.84
CA LYS A 138 -9.22 23.56 -4.41
C LYS A 138 -8.34 23.00 -3.31
N ASP A 139 -8.93 22.28 -2.34
CA ASP A 139 -8.19 21.62 -1.27
C ASP A 139 -7.32 20.49 -1.83
N LYS A 140 -7.84 19.67 -2.75
CA LYS A 140 -7.04 18.67 -3.47
C LYS A 140 -5.87 19.29 -4.25
N GLN A 141 -6.09 20.42 -4.93
CA GLN A 141 -5.01 21.18 -5.60
C GLN A 141 -4.00 21.81 -4.64
N LYS A 142 -4.36 21.96 -3.36
CA LYS A 142 -3.41 22.34 -2.31
C LYS A 142 -2.62 21.11 -1.84
N GLU A 143 -3.29 20.00 -1.54
CA GLU A 143 -2.65 18.74 -1.15
C GLU A 143 -1.64 18.24 -2.21
N GLU A 144 -2.00 18.27 -3.50
CA GLU A 144 -1.10 17.89 -4.60
C GLU A 144 0.15 18.79 -4.66
N ARG A 145 -0.01 20.09 -4.41
CA ARG A 145 1.10 21.06 -4.36
C ARG A 145 1.99 20.82 -3.14
N ASP A 146 1.39 20.72 -1.96
CA ASP A 146 2.10 20.50 -0.70
C ASP A 146 2.89 19.17 -0.74
N PHE A 147 2.33 18.14 -1.40
CA PHE A 147 3.02 16.88 -1.69
C PHE A 147 4.22 17.04 -2.65
N LEU A 148 4.04 17.75 -3.77
CA LEU A 148 5.13 18.00 -4.73
C LEU A 148 6.24 18.87 -4.13
N GLU A 149 5.88 19.86 -3.31
CA GLU A 149 6.84 20.70 -2.59
C GLU A 149 7.61 19.90 -1.53
N GLY A 150 6.93 19.01 -0.79
CA GLY A 150 7.57 18.04 0.11
C GLY A 150 8.54 17.11 -0.62
N LYS A 151 8.15 16.56 -1.78
CA LYS A 151 9.02 15.71 -2.61
C LYS A 151 10.21 16.46 -3.20
N LEU A 152 10.02 17.72 -3.59
CA LEU A 152 11.12 18.60 -4.00
C LEU A 152 12.07 18.90 -2.83
N GLY A 153 11.54 19.06 -1.61
CA GLY A 153 12.32 19.21 -0.38
C GLY A 153 13.18 17.97 -0.09
N GLU A 154 12.59 16.78 -0.11
CA GLU A 154 13.31 15.50 0.01
C GLU A 154 14.43 15.36 -1.05
N ALA A 155 14.14 15.72 -2.31
CA ALA A 155 15.12 15.67 -3.39
C ALA A 155 16.28 16.65 -3.17
N LYS A 156 15.98 17.89 -2.76
CA LYS A 156 16.99 18.90 -2.42
C LYS A 156 17.89 18.44 -1.26
N GLU A 157 17.32 17.83 -0.22
CA GLU A 157 18.11 17.32 0.90
C GLU A 157 19.00 16.14 0.48
N ARG A 158 18.49 15.21 -0.34
CA ARG A 158 19.32 14.14 -0.92
C ARG A 158 20.48 14.68 -1.75
N VAL A 159 20.24 15.71 -2.57
CA VAL A 159 21.30 16.38 -3.36
C VAL A 159 22.30 17.10 -2.44
N SER A 160 21.84 17.77 -1.37
CA SER A 160 22.70 18.40 -0.36
C SER A 160 23.63 17.39 0.33
N VAL A 161 23.09 16.24 0.75
CA VAL A 161 23.85 15.13 1.35
C VAL A 161 24.85 14.53 0.35
N LEU A 162 24.45 14.27 -0.90
CA LEU A 162 25.34 13.76 -1.94
C LEU A 162 26.44 14.77 -2.29
N THR A 163 26.14 16.07 -2.34
CA THR A 163 27.14 17.13 -2.59
C THR A 163 28.18 17.17 -1.47
N LYS A 164 27.75 17.14 -0.20
CA LYS A 164 28.66 17.04 0.96
C LYS A 164 29.53 15.80 0.91
N ARG A 165 28.95 14.63 0.60
CA ARG A 165 29.72 13.38 0.44
C ARG A 165 30.70 13.43 -0.73
N ASN A 166 30.34 14.08 -1.84
CA ASN A 166 31.24 14.28 -2.98
C ASN A 166 32.37 15.27 -2.64
N GLU A 167 32.12 16.32 -1.85
CA GLU A 167 33.17 17.20 -1.32
C GLU A 167 34.11 16.46 -0.35
N GLU A 168 33.58 15.61 0.53
CA GLU A 168 34.37 14.74 1.42
C GLU A 168 35.24 13.76 0.62
N LEU A 169 34.67 13.11 -0.40
CA LEU A 169 35.40 12.22 -1.30
C LEU A 169 36.47 12.99 -2.08
N LYS A 170 36.18 14.19 -2.59
CA LYS A 170 37.15 15.06 -3.27
C LYS A 170 38.29 15.49 -2.34
N LYS A 171 37.99 15.81 -1.08
CA LYS A 171 39.02 16.09 -0.05
C LYS A 171 39.87 14.86 0.26
N LYS A 172 39.27 13.66 0.36
CA LYS A 172 40.02 12.40 0.56
C LYS A 172 40.92 12.08 -0.64
N LEU A 173 40.42 12.22 -1.87
CA LEU A 173 41.22 12.06 -3.08
C LEU A 173 42.39 13.06 -3.11
N GLN A 174 42.16 14.33 -2.79
CA GLN A 174 43.23 15.33 -2.72
C GLN A 174 44.26 15.05 -1.60
N VAL A 175 43.88 14.39 -0.52
CA VAL A 175 44.81 13.94 0.52
C VAL A 175 45.62 12.73 0.06
N LEU A 176 45.01 11.79 -0.68
CA LEU A 176 45.71 10.66 -1.28
C LEU A 176 46.69 11.11 -2.37
N GLU A 177 46.27 12.00 -3.27
CA GLU A 177 47.10 12.62 -4.31
C GLU A 177 48.30 13.39 -3.72
N LYS A 178 48.10 14.07 -2.59
CA LYS A 178 49.21 14.71 -1.82
C LYS A 178 50.08 13.72 -1.06
N ALA A 179 49.56 12.55 -0.68
CA ALA A 179 50.36 11.49 -0.08
C ALA A 179 51.21 10.78 -1.14
N GLU A 180 50.68 10.57 -2.34
CA GLU A 180 51.44 10.06 -3.49
C GLU A 180 52.56 11.04 -3.89
N GLY A 181 52.28 12.35 -3.95
CA GLY A 181 53.28 13.39 -4.18
C GLY A 181 54.32 13.59 -3.07
N ALA A 182 54.13 13.01 -1.88
CA ALA A 182 55.12 13.01 -0.80
C ALA A 182 56.04 11.77 -0.84
N VAL A 183 55.73 10.78 -1.68
CA VAL A 183 56.44 9.49 -1.80
C VAL A 183 57.20 9.40 -3.13
N GLU A 184 57.56 10.54 -3.73
CA GLU A 184 58.38 10.58 -4.96
C GLU A 184 59.77 9.93 -4.79
N GLY A 185 60.29 9.83 -3.55
CA GLY A 185 61.55 9.15 -3.24
C GLY A 185 61.49 7.61 -3.28
N GLU A 186 60.38 6.99 -2.86
CA GLU A 186 60.27 5.53 -2.75
C GLU A 186 59.42 4.90 -3.86
N SER A 187 58.44 5.65 -4.39
CA SER A 187 57.63 5.22 -5.54
C SER A 187 58.49 4.93 -6.78
N GLY A 188 59.54 5.73 -7.00
CA GLY A 188 60.51 5.50 -8.08
C GLY A 188 61.25 4.16 -7.98
N HIS A 189 61.63 3.72 -6.77
CA HIS A 189 62.29 2.43 -6.57
C HIS A 189 61.37 1.26 -6.92
N TRP A 190 60.15 1.25 -6.38
CA TRP A 190 59.17 0.20 -6.69
C TRP A 190 58.74 0.22 -8.16
N SER A 191 58.60 1.39 -8.78
CA SER A 191 58.33 1.49 -10.23
C SER A 191 59.48 0.93 -11.07
N MET A 192 60.74 1.27 -10.76
CA MET A 192 61.91 0.70 -11.45
C MET A 192 62.02 -0.81 -11.25
N GLN A 193 61.71 -1.32 -10.06
CA GLN A 193 61.76 -2.75 -9.75
C GLN A 193 60.64 -3.53 -10.48
N ILE A 194 59.45 -2.93 -10.60
CA ILE A 194 58.34 -3.44 -11.42
C ILE A 194 58.70 -3.41 -12.92
N GLU A 195 59.31 -2.33 -13.43
CA GLU A 195 59.79 -2.26 -14.82
C GLU A 195 60.88 -3.31 -15.11
N ALA A 196 61.81 -3.52 -14.18
CA ALA A 196 62.84 -4.55 -14.28
C ALA A 196 62.27 -5.97 -14.32
N LEU A 197 61.28 -6.26 -13.47
CA LEU A 197 60.56 -7.55 -13.46
C LEU A 197 59.73 -7.75 -14.74
N LYS A 198 59.03 -6.71 -15.24
CA LYS A 198 58.35 -6.76 -16.55
C LYS A 198 59.34 -7.05 -17.68
N ALA A 199 60.49 -6.36 -17.70
CA ALA A 199 61.52 -6.60 -18.70
C ALA A 199 62.11 -8.02 -18.63
N GLN A 200 62.22 -8.59 -17.42
CA GLN A 200 62.62 -9.99 -17.23
C GLN A 200 61.56 -10.98 -17.73
N ILE A 201 60.28 -10.70 -17.49
CA ILE A 201 59.16 -11.50 -18.03
C ILE A 201 59.17 -11.49 -19.56
N VAL A 202 59.39 -10.32 -20.20
CA VAL A 202 59.48 -10.22 -21.66
C VAL A 202 60.66 -11.03 -22.22
N ARG A 203 61.83 -11.00 -21.57
CA ARG A 203 62.97 -11.86 -21.96
C ARG A 203 62.64 -13.35 -21.84
N LEU A 204 62.05 -13.77 -20.72
CA LEU A 204 61.63 -15.17 -20.52
C LEU A 204 60.51 -15.60 -21.49
N GLN A 205 59.65 -14.68 -21.93
CA GLN A 205 58.65 -14.94 -22.98
C GLN A 205 59.29 -15.09 -24.36
N ALA A 206 60.34 -14.32 -24.67
CA ALA A 206 61.14 -14.50 -25.88
C ALA A 206 61.87 -15.85 -25.87
N GLU A 207 62.63 -16.16 -24.80
CA GLU A 207 63.31 -17.45 -24.62
C GLU A 207 62.34 -18.64 -24.69
N LYS A 208 61.14 -18.52 -24.07
CA LYS A 208 60.08 -19.53 -24.21
C LYS A 208 59.62 -19.68 -25.66
N SER A 209 59.49 -18.59 -26.41
CA SER A 209 59.08 -18.60 -27.81
C SER A 209 60.14 -19.25 -28.70
N ASP A 210 61.41 -18.95 -28.46
CA ASP A 210 62.56 -19.58 -29.14
C ASP A 210 62.65 -21.09 -28.81
N LEU A 211 62.42 -21.48 -27.55
CA LEU A 211 62.36 -22.88 -27.13
C LEU A 211 61.15 -23.62 -27.72
N VAL A 212 60.01 -22.94 -27.93
CA VAL A 212 58.84 -23.50 -28.64
C VAL A 212 59.12 -23.62 -30.14
N ALA A 213 59.80 -22.65 -30.75
CA ALA A 213 60.22 -22.71 -32.14
C ALA A 213 61.22 -23.86 -32.37
N MET A 214 62.24 -23.99 -31.50
CA MET A 214 63.18 -25.12 -31.52
C MET A 214 62.47 -26.46 -31.27
N ASN A 215 61.51 -26.55 -30.35
CA ASN A 215 60.70 -27.76 -30.19
C ASN A 215 59.88 -28.09 -31.43
N SER A 216 59.30 -27.07 -32.08
CA SER A 216 58.53 -27.24 -33.32
C SER A 216 59.43 -27.71 -34.47
N GLU A 217 60.64 -27.17 -34.59
CA GLU A 217 61.63 -27.61 -35.58
C GLU A 217 62.16 -29.02 -35.30
N LEU A 218 62.36 -29.38 -34.02
CA LEU A 218 62.71 -30.74 -33.61
C LEU A 218 61.56 -31.73 -33.89
N GLN A 219 60.30 -31.36 -33.63
CA GLN A 219 59.14 -32.17 -33.97
C GLN A 219 58.96 -32.34 -35.48
N LEU A 220 59.23 -31.28 -36.27
CA LEU A 220 59.24 -31.36 -37.73
C LEU A 220 60.36 -32.28 -38.25
N LYS A 221 61.55 -32.25 -37.64
CA LYS A 221 62.67 -33.18 -37.95
C LYS A 221 62.42 -34.62 -37.49
N MET A 222 61.50 -34.85 -36.56
CA MET A 222 61.16 -36.19 -36.05
C MET A 222 59.96 -36.85 -36.74
N ARG A 223 59.27 -36.19 -37.68
CA ARG A 223 58.09 -36.76 -38.35
C ARG A 223 58.47 -37.67 -39.53
N PRO A 224 58.07 -38.96 -39.56
CA PRO A 224 58.20 -39.81 -40.74
C PRO A 224 57.27 -39.33 -41.87
N SER A 225 57.65 -39.61 -43.11
CA SER A 225 57.00 -39.10 -44.32
C SER A 225 55.61 -39.70 -44.63
N SER A 226 54.82 -38.91 -45.38
CA SER A 226 53.56 -39.27 -46.08
C SER A 226 52.24 -39.18 -45.27
N PRO A 227 51.09 -38.89 -45.92
CA PRO A 227 50.85 -37.66 -46.68
C PRO A 227 49.59 -36.90 -46.19
N GLU A 228 49.35 -35.69 -46.68
CA GLU A 228 48.29 -34.79 -46.19
C GLU A 228 46.84 -35.25 -46.41
N GLY A 229 46.01 -34.90 -45.43
CA GLY A 229 44.56 -34.77 -45.54
C GLY A 229 44.10 -33.52 -44.79
N PHE A 230 44.41 -32.33 -45.33
CA PHE A 230 43.93 -31.05 -44.80
C PHE A 230 42.95 -30.38 -45.75
N ILE A 231 41.91 -29.79 -45.17
CA ILE A 231 40.75 -29.24 -45.87
C ILE A 231 41.11 -27.87 -46.46
N GLU A 232 41.00 -27.74 -47.77
CA GLU A 232 41.15 -26.48 -48.49
C GLU A 232 39.87 -25.64 -48.35
N ILE A 233 39.94 -24.53 -47.62
CA ILE A 233 38.84 -23.56 -47.50
C ILE A 233 39.05 -22.47 -48.56
N CYS A 234 38.36 -22.64 -49.70
CA CYS A 234 38.37 -21.65 -50.77
C CYS A 234 37.60 -20.38 -50.38
N ILE A 235 38.26 -19.22 -50.41
CA ILE A 235 37.60 -17.92 -50.39
C ILE A 235 37.38 -17.48 -51.84
N ALA A 236 36.12 -17.23 -52.21
CA ALA A 236 35.76 -16.90 -53.59
C ALA A 236 35.76 -15.38 -53.82
N GLU A 237 36.55 -14.90 -54.78
CA GLU A 237 36.37 -13.58 -55.38
C GLU A 237 36.95 -13.51 -56.81
N GLY A 238 36.14 -13.04 -57.77
CA GLY A 238 36.62 -12.29 -58.94
C GLY A 238 37.28 -13.01 -60.13
N GLY A 239 36.47 -13.52 -61.06
CA GLY A 239 36.54 -13.07 -62.47
C GLY A 239 37.49 -13.74 -63.49
N VAL A 240 36.85 -14.32 -64.53
CA VAL A 240 37.31 -14.42 -65.93
C VAL A 240 38.55 -15.29 -66.24
N ASP A 241 38.33 -16.48 -66.83
CA ASP A 241 38.53 -16.65 -68.29
C ASP A 241 37.78 -17.91 -68.83
N VAL A 242 37.95 -18.20 -70.12
CA VAL A 242 37.03 -18.92 -71.00
C VAL A 242 37.53 -20.33 -71.41
N THR A 243 36.62 -21.14 -71.97
CA THR A 243 36.77 -22.37 -72.80
C THR A 243 36.90 -23.78 -72.17
N LYS A 244 35.90 -24.63 -72.52
CA LYS A 244 35.98 -26.01 -73.09
C LYS A 244 36.52 -27.17 -72.23
N ASP A 245 35.98 -28.40 -72.24
CA ASP A 245 34.88 -29.03 -73.01
C ASP A 245 34.17 -30.16 -72.21
N PHE A 246 33.00 -30.61 -72.69
CA PHE A 246 32.08 -31.68 -72.21
C PHE A 246 32.62 -33.14 -72.44
N PRO A 247 31.91 -34.30 -72.18
CA PRO A 247 30.48 -34.54 -71.78
C PRO A 247 30.14 -35.66 -70.75
N ASN A 248 28.85 -35.73 -70.35
CA ASN A 248 27.98 -36.89 -69.98
C ASN A 248 28.58 -38.09 -69.18
N GLY A 249 28.11 -38.46 -67.97
CA GLY A 249 26.74 -38.91 -67.57
C GLY A 249 26.84 -40.31 -66.90
N PRO A 250 25.79 -40.98 -66.36
CA PRO A 250 24.38 -40.60 -66.19
C PRO A 250 23.90 -40.59 -64.71
N LYS A 251 22.58 -40.60 -64.50
CA LYS A 251 21.86 -40.58 -63.21
C LYS A 251 21.77 -41.98 -62.58
N ASP A 252 21.68 -42.10 -61.26
CA ASP A 252 20.41 -42.43 -60.58
C ASP A 252 20.43 -42.34 -59.04
N SER A 253 19.22 -42.13 -58.50
CA SER A 253 18.79 -42.13 -57.09
C SER A 253 18.77 -43.55 -56.47
N CYS A 254 18.57 -43.82 -55.16
CA CYS A 254 18.57 -43.06 -53.89
C CYS A 254 18.15 -44.04 -52.74
N MET A 255 18.62 -43.83 -51.50
CA MET A 255 18.35 -44.63 -50.27
C MET A 255 18.96 -46.05 -50.26
N THR A 256 19.43 -46.60 -49.12
CA THR A 256 18.93 -46.43 -47.73
C THR A 256 20.04 -46.11 -46.71
N ARG A 257 19.77 -45.16 -45.79
CA ARG A 257 20.55 -44.94 -44.56
C ARG A 257 20.17 -45.98 -43.50
N SER A 258 21.17 -46.57 -42.81
CA SER A 258 21.15 -46.91 -41.37
C SER A 258 22.39 -47.75 -41.00
N ASP A 259 23.52 -47.12 -40.66
CA ASP A 259 24.62 -47.79 -39.91
C ASP A 259 25.75 -46.86 -39.38
N LEU A 260 25.51 -45.53 -39.24
CA LEU A 260 26.55 -44.56 -38.84
C LEU A 260 26.31 -43.86 -37.49
N THR A 261 25.33 -44.30 -36.70
CA THR A 261 25.01 -43.67 -35.41
C THR A 261 25.75 -44.30 -34.22
N VAL A 262 26.11 -45.58 -34.28
CA VAL A 262 26.71 -46.31 -33.14
C VAL A 262 28.16 -45.89 -32.90
N SER A 263 29.04 -46.01 -33.90
CA SER A 263 30.48 -45.72 -33.71
C SER A 263 30.82 -44.26 -33.35
N ARG A 264 29.87 -43.33 -33.52
CA ARG A 264 30.05 -41.95 -33.04
C ARG A 264 29.80 -41.83 -31.53
N GLN A 265 28.77 -42.50 -31.00
CA GLN A 265 28.51 -42.50 -29.55
C GLN A 265 29.66 -43.14 -28.78
N ASP A 266 30.24 -44.25 -29.25
CA ASP A 266 31.39 -44.89 -28.60
C ASP A 266 32.60 -43.93 -28.46
N SER A 267 32.82 -43.07 -29.46
CA SER A 267 33.91 -42.08 -29.43
C SER A 267 33.64 -40.91 -28.47
N GLU A 268 32.37 -40.51 -28.34
CA GLU A 268 31.92 -39.46 -27.41
C GLU A 268 31.92 -40.00 -25.97
N GLU A 269 31.48 -41.24 -25.73
CA GLU A 269 31.53 -41.93 -24.43
C GLU A 269 32.96 -42.21 -23.96
N TYR A 270 33.89 -42.57 -24.86
CA TYR A 270 35.31 -42.70 -24.53
C TYR A 270 35.89 -41.35 -24.08
N THR A 271 35.56 -40.27 -24.79
CA THR A 271 36.02 -38.91 -24.47
C THR A 271 35.46 -38.42 -23.14
N VAL A 272 34.17 -38.64 -22.87
CA VAL A 272 33.53 -38.35 -21.57
C VAL A 272 34.15 -39.20 -20.46
N SER A 273 34.43 -40.48 -20.69
CA SER A 273 35.09 -41.36 -19.73
C SER A 273 36.52 -40.89 -19.39
N GLN A 274 37.27 -40.42 -20.39
CA GLN A 274 38.61 -39.87 -20.21
C GLN A 274 38.60 -38.52 -19.46
N LEU A 275 37.61 -37.66 -19.73
CA LEU A 275 37.35 -36.44 -18.96
C LEU A 275 36.97 -36.74 -17.51
N LEU A 276 36.02 -37.65 -17.26
CA LEU A 276 35.62 -38.05 -15.91
C LEU A 276 36.77 -38.71 -15.13
N GLN A 277 37.61 -39.53 -15.78
CA GLN A 277 38.79 -40.10 -15.14
C GLN A 277 39.85 -39.03 -14.82
N SER A 278 40.00 -38.01 -15.68
CA SER A 278 40.89 -36.87 -15.41
C SER A 278 40.35 -36.00 -14.27
N LEU A 279 39.04 -35.74 -14.24
CA LEU A 279 38.38 -35.03 -13.15
C LEU A 279 38.60 -35.74 -11.82
N ARG A 280 38.37 -37.06 -11.75
CA ARG A 280 38.60 -37.86 -10.53
C ARG A 280 40.05 -37.82 -10.06
N LYS A 281 41.02 -37.83 -10.99
CA LYS A 281 42.46 -37.70 -10.65
C LYS A 281 42.77 -36.32 -10.07
N GLU A 282 42.20 -35.26 -10.63
CA GLU A 282 42.41 -33.91 -10.13
C GLU A 282 41.68 -33.68 -8.80
N THR A 283 40.47 -34.22 -8.60
CA THR A 283 39.77 -34.24 -7.29
C THR A 283 40.62 -34.95 -6.22
N GLN A 284 41.13 -36.15 -6.50
CA GLN A 284 42.03 -36.86 -5.57
C GLN A 284 43.35 -36.12 -5.29
N LYS A 285 43.79 -35.26 -6.22
CA LYS A 285 44.97 -34.42 -6.06
C LYS A 285 44.66 -33.17 -5.22
N VAL A 286 43.49 -32.55 -5.40
CA VAL A 286 42.98 -31.49 -4.53
C VAL A 286 42.80 -32.00 -3.11
N GLU A 287 42.12 -33.13 -2.89
CA GLU A 287 41.96 -33.75 -1.56
C GLU A 287 43.31 -34.00 -0.87
N LYS A 288 44.33 -34.48 -1.61
CA LYS A 288 45.69 -34.66 -1.06
C LYS A 288 46.36 -33.33 -0.69
N LEU A 289 46.23 -32.32 -1.54
CA LEU A 289 46.78 -30.99 -1.28
C LEU A 289 46.06 -30.30 -0.12
N GLU A 290 44.75 -30.51 0.06
CA GLU A 290 43.99 -30.04 1.21
C GLU A 290 44.46 -30.71 2.52
N VAL A 291 44.68 -32.03 2.51
CA VAL A 291 45.25 -32.74 3.66
C VAL A 291 46.68 -32.27 3.97
N GLU A 292 47.52 -32.05 2.96
CA GLU A 292 48.89 -31.55 3.14
C GLU A 292 48.92 -30.08 3.60
N LEU A 293 47.98 -29.25 3.14
CA LEU A 293 47.76 -27.88 3.61
C LEU A 293 47.33 -27.86 5.07
N LEU A 294 46.38 -28.73 5.46
CA LEU A 294 45.92 -28.87 6.85
C LEU A 294 47.07 -29.33 7.76
N ALA A 295 47.82 -30.36 7.38
CA ALA A 295 48.99 -30.83 8.13
C ALA A 295 50.10 -29.76 8.20
N SER A 296 50.25 -28.93 7.17
CA SER A 296 51.20 -27.80 7.20
C SER A 296 50.72 -26.67 8.10
N ARG A 297 49.42 -26.39 8.12
CA ARG A 297 48.79 -25.42 9.03
C ARG A 297 48.86 -25.87 10.49
N GLU A 298 48.69 -27.16 10.75
CA GLU A 298 48.86 -27.75 12.09
C GLU A 298 50.31 -27.63 12.57
N ARG A 299 51.30 -27.97 11.73
CA ARG A 299 52.73 -27.74 12.04
C ARG A 299 53.06 -26.26 12.27
N VAL A 300 52.46 -25.33 11.53
CA VAL A 300 52.63 -23.89 11.78
C VAL A 300 52.01 -23.51 13.13
N ALA A 301 50.82 -23.99 13.47
CA ALA A 301 50.20 -23.75 14.77
C ALA A 301 51.00 -24.37 15.95
N GLU A 302 51.62 -25.55 15.76
CA GLU A 302 52.55 -26.13 16.72
C GLU A 302 53.80 -25.26 16.92
N LEU A 303 54.37 -24.73 15.84
CA LEU A 303 55.52 -23.83 15.88
C LEU A 303 55.18 -22.47 16.49
N GLU A 304 53.99 -21.91 16.20
CA GLU A 304 53.46 -20.70 16.84
C GLU A 304 53.25 -20.93 18.35
N PHE A 305 52.68 -22.06 18.74
CA PHE A 305 52.49 -22.42 20.15
C PHE A 305 53.83 -22.67 20.87
N ALA A 306 54.83 -23.23 20.19
CA ALA A 306 56.19 -23.38 20.70
C ALA A 306 56.90 -22.01 20.83
N ALA A 307 56.72 -21.10 19.86
CA ALA A 307 57.26 -19.75 19.91
C ALA A 307 56.64 -18.91 21.04
N VAL A 308 55.32 -19.02 21.26
CA VAL A 308 54.65 -18.41 22.42
C VAL A 308 55.23 -18.93 23.73
N LYS A 309 55.47 -20.25 23.84
CA LYS A 309 56.12 -20.84 25.04
C LYS A 309 57.58 -20.43 25.23
N GLN A 310 58.32 -20.14 24.17
CA GLN A 310 59.69 -19.60 24.27
C GLN A 310 59.68 -18.10 24.65
N GLY A 311 58.66 -17.33 24.24
CA GLY A 311 58.51 -15.93 24.60
C GLY A 311 58.20 -15.65 26.08
N GLU A 312 57.71 -16.64 26.83
CA GLU A 312 57.38 -16.50 28.26
C GLU A 312 58.49 -16.96 29.23
N ALA A 313 59.61 -17.49 28.71
CA ALA A 313 60.68 -18.09 29.53
C ALA A 313 61.89 -17.18 29.80
N GLU A 314 62.10 -16.10 29.03
CA GLU A 314 63.31 -15.28 29.10
C GLU A 314 63.04 -13.78 29.32
N THR A 315 62.56 -13.40 30.52
CA THR A 315 63.03 -12.19 31.25
C THR A 315 62.34 -12.01 32.62
N GLN A 316 62.90 -12.63 33.66
CA GLN A 316 62.78 -12.09 35.03
C GLN A 316 64.11 -12.18 35.77
N THR A 317 64.80 -11.04 35.89
CA THR A 317 65.87 -10.85 36.87
C THR A 317 65.51 -9.70 37.80
N SER A 318 65.04 -10.04 38.99
CA SER A 318 65.08 -9.15 40.15
C SER A 318 65.03 -9.98 41.44
N LEU A 319 66.22 -10.29 41.98
CA LEU A 319 66.37 -10.88 43.31
C LEU A 319 65.95 -9.88 44.40
N PRO A 320 65.28 -10.32 45.48
CA PRO A 320 65.24 -9.59 46.73
C PRO A 320 66.53 -9.79 47.54
N VAL A 321 66.81 -8.85 48.44
CA VAL A 321 68.02 -8.78 49.29
C VAL A 321 68.00 -9.86 50.38
N GLY A 322 69.17 -10.49 50.64
CA GLY A 322 69.41 -11.11 51.94
C GLY A 322 70.45 -12.24 52.01
N GLU A 323 71.75 -11.91 52.00
CA GLU A 323 72.77 -12.75 52.63
C GLU A 323 73.70 -11.92 53.52
N MET A 324 74.10 -12.51 54.64
CA MET A 324 75.00 -11.95 55.64
C MET A 324 76.32 -12.72 55.59
N GLU A 325 77.43 -11.99 55.46
CA GLU A 325 78.83 -12.41 55.67
C GLU A 325 79.39 -13.53 54.76
N GLY A 326 80.56 -13.29 54.12
CA GLY A 326 81.13 -14.31 53.23
C GLY A 326 82.52 -14.10 52.61
N SER A 327 83.13 -12.92 52.69
CA SER A 327 84.57 -12.66 52.46
C SER A 327 85.27 -13.01 51.11
N THR A 328 86.27 -12.18 50.83
CA THR A 328 87.49 -12.44 50.04
C THR A 328 87.43 -12.62 48.50
N ALA A 329 87.67 -11.48 47.85
CA ALA A 329 88.98 -11.16 47.24
C ALA A 329 89.20 -11.36 45.73
N ALA A 330 89.89 -10.34 45.17
CA ALA A 330 90.67 -10.33 43.93
C ALA A 330 89.91 -10.51 42.60
N ALA A 331 90.38 -9.97 41.47
CA ALA A 331 91.23 -8.80 41.23
C ALA A 331 91.15 -8.46 39.72
N GLN A 332 91.61 -7.26 39.36
CA GLN A 332 92.27 -6.97 38.07
C GLN A 332 91.50 -7.08 36.74
N ALA A 333 91.36 -5.90 36.12
CA ALA A 333 92.03 -5.55 34.85
C ALA A 333 91.38 -5.87 33.48
N ASN A 334 90.95 -4.76 32.85
CA ASN A 334 91.54 -4.23 31.59
C ASN A 334 91.05 -4.76 30.22
N GLY A 335 91.16 -3.91 29.19
CA GLY A 335 90.73 -4.14 27.79
C GLY A 335 89.31 -3.61 27.53
N GLN A 336 89.09 -2.55 26.72
CA GLN A 336 89.18 -2.50 25.25
C GLN A 336 88.29 -3.58 24.58
N THR A 337 87.36 -3.26 23.68
CA THR A 337 87.47 -2.33 22.53
C THR A 337 86.07 -1.85 22.06
N GLN A 338 86.03 -0.78 21.27
CA GLN A 338 84.84 -0.31 20.54
C GLN A 338 84.33 -1.36 19.54
N GLN A 339 83.00 -1.54 19.45
CA GLN A 339 82.23 -1.72 18.21
C GLN A 339 80.74 -1.82 18.54
N ASP A 340 80.01 -0.70 18.47
CA ASP A 340 78.54 -0.67 18.55
C ASP A 340 78.02 0.61 17.88
N ALA A 341 77.58 0.49 16.63
CA ALA A 341 77.02 1.58 15.84
C ALA A 341 75.93 1.14 14.84
N PRO A 342 76.06 0.02 14.07
CA PRO A 342 75.06 -0.31 13.05
C PRO A 342 73.81 -1.04 13.60
N GLN A 343 73.86 -1.62 14.80
CA GLN A 343 72.73 -2.39 15.35
C GLN A 343 71.55 -1.49 15.81
N LYS A 344 71.84 -0.33 16.42
CA LYS A 344 70.81 0.50 17.06
C LYS A 344 69.85 1.17 16.08
N GLU A 345 70.29 1.49 14.86
CA GLU A 345 69.41 2.07 13.84
C GLU A 345 68.40 1.02 13.34
N ALA A 346 68.86 -0.19 13.03
CA ALA A 346 68.00 -1.31 12.63
C ALA A 346 66.94 -1.67 13.69
N ASP A 347 67.32 -1.67 14.98
CA ASP A 347 66.38 -1.93 16.08
C ASP A 347 65.31 -0.82 16.20
N THR A 348 65.68 0.45 16.00
CA THR A 348 64.72 1.57 15.98
C THR A 348 63.82 1.59 14.76
N GLU A 349 64.31 1.17 13.60
CA GLU A 349 63.49 1.02 12.38
C GLU A 349 62.51 -0.14 12.54
N LEU A 350 62.93 -1.27 13.11
CA LEU A 350 62.05 -2.40 13.41
C LEU A 350 60.95 -2.03 14.41
N GLU A 351 61.25 -1.32 15.50
CA GLU A 351 60.21 -0.87 16.43
C GLU A 351 59.30 0.23 15.83
N ASN A 352 59.81 1.09 14.95
CA ASN A 352 58.96 2.02 14.19
C ASN A 352 58.01 1.27 13.25
N LEU A 353 58.50 0.27 12.51
CA LEU A 353 57.69 -0.56 11.60
C LEU A 353 56.64 -1.36 12.39
N LYS A 354 57.01 -1.92 13.54
CA LYS A 354 56.13 -2.63 14.48
C LYS A 354 55.07 -1.71 15.11
N ALA A 355 55.42 -0.46 15.43
CA ALA A 355 54.47 0.55 15.88
C ALA A 355 53.48 0.96 14.76
N GLN A 356 53.94 1.11 13.52
CA GLN A 356 53.10 1.37 12.35
C GLN A 356 52.17 0.19 12.04
N MET A 357 52.68 -1.04 12.05
CA MET A 357 51.90 -2.26 11.88
C MET A 357 50.84 -2.39 12.99
N SER A 358 51.20 -2.10 14.24
CA SER A 358 50.27 -2.07 15.38
C SER A 358 49.25 -0.92 15.31
N LYS A 359 49.53 0.16 14.56
CA LYS A 359 48.59 1.25 14.29
C LYS A 359 47.60 0.84 13.19
N LEU A 360 48.10 0.30 12.07
CA LEU A 360 47.29 -0.22 10.98
C LEU A 360 46.36 -1.34 11.45
N PHE A 361 46.82 -2.24 12.32
CA PHE A 361 46.00 -3.32 12.87
C PHE A 361 44.83 -2.78 13.73
N ARG A 362 45.07 -1.74 14.54
CA ARG A 362 44.01 -1.04 15.29
C ARG A 362 43.05 -0.26 14.37
N GLU A 363 43.56 0.37 13.31
CA GLU A 363 42.72 1.05 12.32
C GLU A 363 41.85 0.06 11.54
N LEU A 364 42.37 -1.12 11.18
CA LEU A 364 41.62 -2.21 10.56
C LEU A 364 40.54 -2.78 11.50
N GLN A 365 40.88 -3.07 12.77
CA GLN A 365 39.90 -3.48 13.78
C GLN A 365 38.81 -2.42 14.00
N GLN A 366 39.18 -1.14 14.02
CA GLN A 366 38.20 -0.04 14.15
C GLN A 366 37.32 0.10 12.90
N ALA A 367 37.85 -0.17 11.71
CA ALA A 367 37.08 -0.21 10.47
C ALA A 367 36.12 -1.39 10.44
N GLN A 368 36.54 -2.57 10.91
CA GLN A 368 35.71 -3.76 11.03
C GLN A 368 34.54 -3.53 12.01
N ALA A 369 34.80 -3.03 13.21
CA ALA A 369 33.73 -2.71 14.17
C ALA A 369 32.70 -1.70 13.61
N LYS A 370 33.15 -0.70 12.84
CA LYS A 370 32.26 0.25 12.15
C LYS A 370 31.48 -0.38 10.99
N LEU A 371 31.99 -1.45 10.39
CA LEU A 371 31.25 -2.23 9.38
C LEU A 371 30.16 -3.05 10.08
N ASP A 372 30.48 -3.72 11.18
CA ASP A 372 29.54 -4.50 11.98
C ASP A 372 28.39 -3.61 12.51
N ASP A 373 28.70 -2.43 13.06
CA ASP A 373 27.72 -1.39 13.45
C ASP A 373 26.81 -0.98 12.27
N ALA A 374 27.38 -0.86 11.06
CA ALA A 374 26.63 -0.48 9.86
C ALA A 374 25.74 -1.62 9.34
N GLU A 375 26.18 -2.87 9.48
CA GLU A 375 25.35 -4.04 9.17
C GLU A 375 24.17 -4.19 10.14
N ASP A 376 24.37 -3.94 11.43
CA ASP A 376 23.30 -3.99 12.42
C ASP A 376 22.31 -2.82 12.25
N MET A 377 22.79 -1.63 11.89
CA MET A 377 21.91 -0.55 11.44
C MET A 377 21.14 -0.92 10.17
N LYS A 378 21.76 -1.59 9.19
CA LYS A 378 21.09 -2.08 7.97
C LYS A 378 20.01 -3.13 8.29
N LYS A 379 20.27 -4.07 9.20
CA LYS A 379 19.29 -5.07 9.68
C LYS A 379 18.11 -4.37 10.36
N SER A 380 18.38 -3.48 11.32
CA SER A 380 17.36 -2.70 12.04
C SER A 380 16.47 -1.87 11.12
N LEU A 381 17.04 -1.25 10.08
CA LEU A 381 16.27 -0.52 9.06
C LEU A 381 15.43 -1.47 8.19
N HIS A 382 15.95 -2.64 7.79
CA HIS A 382 15.18 -3.64 7.05
C HIS A 382 13.99 -4.17 7.86
N ASP A 383 14.17 -4.48 9.14
CA ASP A 383 13.08 -4.94 9.99
C ASP A 383 12.03 -3.85 10.22
N ARG A 384 12.45 -2.58 10.32
CA ARG A 384 11.52 -1.44 10.40
C ARG A 384 10.74 -1.24 9.09
N CYS A 385 11.37 -1.35 7.93
CA CYS A 385 10.69 -1.35 6.63
C CYS A 385 9.68 -2.49 6.53
N ARG A 386 10.07 -3.72 6.87
CA ARG A 386 9.20 -4.91 6.89
C ARG A 386 8.02 -4.76 7.86
N SER A 387 8.21 -4.08 9.01
CA SER A 387 7.11 -3.76 9.92
C SER A 387 6.13 -2.78 9.29
N MET A 388 6.62 -1.68 8.70
CA MET A 388 5.78 -0.68 8.03
C MET A 388 5.02 -1.28 6.84
N GLU A 389 5.61 -2.22 6.10
CA GLU A 389 4.95 -2.95 5.02
C GLU A 389 3.77 -3.80 5.53
N LYS A 390 3.96 -4.49 6.68
CA LYS A 390 2.87 -5.22 7.36
C LYS A 390 1.77 -4.29 7.85
N ASP A 391 2.13 -3.14 8.45
CA ASP A 391 1.17 -2.15 8.92
C ASP A 391 0.36 -1.57 7.74
N VAL A 392 1.00 -1.26 6.62
CA VAL A 392 0.33 -0.82 5.39
C VAL A 392 -0.58 -1.90 4.80
N ALA A 393 -0.17 -3.17 4.84
CA ALA A 393 -1.01 -4.29 4.41
C ALA A 393 -2.25 -4.46 5.31
N MET A 394 -2.08 -4.36 6.63
CA MET A 394 -3.17 -4.42 7.61
C MET A 394 -4.14 -3.24 7.45
N LEU A 395 -3.63 -2.01 7.30
CA LEU A 395 -4.47 -0.82 7.08
C LEU A 395 -5.23 -0.89 5.74
N LYS A 396 -4.64 -1.47 4.70
CA LYS A 396 -5.34 -1.75 3.43
C LYS A 396 -6.48 -2.77 3.63
N ALA A 397 -6.24 -3.85 4.37
CA ALA A 397 -7.27 -4.84 4.68
C ALA A 397 -8.43 -4.23 5.48
N GLN A 398 -8.13 -3.45 6.53
CA GLN A 398 -9.13 -2.72 7.31
C GLN A 398 -9.92 -1.69 6.47
N LEU A 399 -9.28 -1.04 5.50
CA LEU A 399 -9.96 -0.12 4.59
C LEU A 399 -10.94 -0.86 3.66
N VAL A 400 -10.55 -2.03 3.14
CA VAL A 400 -11.44 -2.89 2.34
C VAL A 400 -12.63 -3.39 3.17
N GLU A 401 -12.38 -3.86 4.40
CA GLU A 401 -13.45 -4.29 5.32
C GLU A 401 -14.41 -3.12 5.65
N LYS A 402 -13.87 -1.92 5.93
CA LYS A 402 -14.67 -0.72 6.18
C LYS A 402 -15.53 -0.33 4.98
N LEU A 403 -15.00 -0.43 3.75
CA LEU A 403 -15.77 -0.20 2.53
C LEU A 403 -16.87 -1.25 2.35
N GLN A 404 -16.59 -2.53 2.61
CA GLN A 404 -17.59 -3.60 2.57
C GLN A 404 -18.73 -3.32 3.57
N VAL A 405 -18.39 -3.07 4.84
CA VAL A 405 -19.35 -2.72 5.90
C VAL A 405 -20.16 -1.46 5.54
N GLN A 406 -19.57 -0.47 4.85
CA GLN A 406 -20.28 0.70 4.37
C GLN A 406 -21.30 0.35 3.28
N THR A 407 -20.96 -0.52 2.31
CA THR A 407 -21.90 -0.97 1.28
C THR A 407 -23.04 -1.81 1.85
N ASP A 408 -22.76 -2.71 2.79
CA ASP A 408 -23.78 -3.50 3.45
C ASP A 408 -24.69 -2.65 4.35
N ASN A 409 -24.16 -1.63 5.04
CA ASN A 409 -24.99 -0.65 5.75
C ASN A 409 -25.89 0.15 4.80
N GLN A 410 -25.41 0.55 3.62
CA GLN A 410 -26.26 1.20 2.60
C GLN A 410 -27.36 0.25 2.11
N ARG A 411 -27.04 -1.03 1.86
CA ARG A 411 -28.00 -2.07 1.48
C ARG A 411 -29.08 -2.29 2.55
N LEU A 412 -28.67 -2.44 3.81
CA LEU A 412 -29.56 -2.61 4.97
C LEU A 412 -30.44 -1.38 5.18
N LYS A 413 -29.88 -0.16 5.04
CA LYS A 413 -30.64 1.09 5.13
C LYS A 413 -31.75 1.16 4.07
N LEU A 414 -31.47 0.79 2.83
CA LEU A 414 -32.48 0.70 1.76
C LEU A 414 -33.54 -0.38 2.04
N GLN A 415 -33.13 -1.54 2.58
CA GLN A 415 -34.08 -2.58 2.99
C GLN A 415 -35.01 -2.11 4.12
N LEU A 416 -34.47 -1.45 5.16
CA LEU A 416 -35.25 -0.86 6.26
C LEU A 416 -36.18 0.25 5.78
N GLU A 417 -35.72 1.14 4.89
CA GLU A 417 -36.55 2.21 4.34
C GLU A 417 -37.74 1.64 3.53
N ASN A 418 -37.51 0.57 2.77
CA ASN A 418 -38.56 -0.14 2.05
C ASN A 418 -39.54 -0.86 3.00
N MET A 419 -39.06 -1.47 4.08
CA MET A 419 -39.91 -2.06 5.13
C MET A 419 -40.78 -1.00 5.82
N ILE A 420 -40.21 0.15 6.20
CA ILE A 420 -40.92 1.27 6.82
C ILE A 420 -41.99 1.80 5.87
N LYS A 421 -41.67 1.99 4.58
CA LYS A 421 -42.65 2.39 3.55
C LYS A 421 -43.78 1.35 3.40
N MET A 422 -43.48 0.05 3.51
CA MET A 422 -44.50 -1.00 3.49
C MET A 422 -45.41 -0.95 4.73
N GLN A 423 -44.87 -0.78 5.93
CA GLN A 423 -45.65 -0.64 7.16
C GLN A 423 -46.51 0.64 7.17
N GLN A 424 -45.98 1.75 6.66
CA GLN A 424 -46.73 3.00 6.51
C GLN A 424 -47.91 2.86 5.53
N ARG A 425 -47.75 2.11 4.44
CA ARG A 425 -48.86 1.76 3.54
C ARG A 425 -49.90 0.90 4.26
N LYS A 426 -49.49 -0.23 4.86
CA LYS A 426 -50.40 -1.14 5.59
C LYS A 426 -51.22 -0.42 6.67
N THR A 427 -50.57 0.37 7.53
CA THR A 427 -51.26 1.16 8.57
C THR A 427 -52.09 2.32 8.00
N GLY A 428 -51.81 2.78 6.79
CA GLY A 428 -52.68 3.71 6.04
C GLY A 428 -53.95 3.01 5.55
N ASP A 429 -53.79 1.86 4.88
CA ASP A 429 -54.87 1.05 4.33
C ASP A 429 -55.78 0.44 5.43
N GLU A 430 -55.24 0.17 6.61
CA GLU A 430 -56.00 -0.22 7.81
C GLU A 430 -56.85 0.95 8.33
N ARG A 431 -56.24 2.13 8.53
CA ARG A 431 -56.98 3.34 8.95
C ARG A 431 -58.05 3.77 7.95
N CYS A 432 -57.81 3.59 6.65
CA CYS A 432 -58.85 3.82 5.64
C CYS A 432 -60.00 2.82 5.77
N ARG A 433 -59.72 1.52 5.91
CA ARG A 433 -60.77 0.49 6.08
C ARG A 433 -61.55 0.65 7.37
N ASP A 434 -60.93 1.08 8.47
CA ASP A 434 -61.64 1.30 9.73
C ASP A 434 -62.53 2.56 9.65
N MET A 435 -62.05 3.65 9.02
CA MET A 435 -62.89 4.81 8.74
C MET A 435 -64.05 4.52 7.76
N GLU A 436 -63.87 3.58 6.82
CA GLU A 436 -64.96 3.07 5.98
C GLU A 436 -66.00 2.26 6.77
N LYS A 437 -65.56 1.43 7.73
CA LYS A 437 -66.48 0.71 8.66
C LYS A 437 -67.24 1.70 9.54
N ASP A 438 -66.58 2.70 10.11
CA ASP A 438 -67.22 3.73 10.93
C ASP A 438 -68.28 4.50 10.13
N LEU A 439 -67.97 4.87 8.87
CA LEU A 439 -68.93 5.48 7.95
C LEU A 439 -70.10 4.55 7.59
N ALA A 440 -69.86 3.23 7.47
CA ALA A 440 -70.93 2.25 7.26
C ALA A 440 -71.82 2.07 8.50
N MET A 441 -71.23 2.02 9.69
CA MET A 441 -71.95 1.95 10.97
C MET A 441 -72.80 3.20 11.23
N LEU A 442 -72.26 4.39 10.97
CA LEU A 442 -73.00 5.66 11.05
C LEU A 442 -74.17 5.70 10.05
N ARG A 443 -74.03 5.11 8.86
CA ARG A 443 -75.14 4.97 7.90
C ARG A 443 -76.21 3.99 8.42
N ALA A 444 -75.82 2.87 9.02
CA ALA A 444 -76.76 1.92 9.61
C ALA A 444 -77.57 2.54 10.77
N GLN A 445 -76.89 3.23 11.69
CA GLN A 445 -77.55 3.95 12.80
C GLN A 445 -78.51 5.04 12.30
N LEU A 446 -78.21 5.69 11.17
CA LEU A 446 -79.11 6.69 10.57
C LEU A 446 -80.41 6.05 10.06
N VAL A 447 -80.32 4.87 9.43
CA VAL A 447 -81.48 4.10 8.94
C VAL A 447 -82.32 3.59 10.11
N GLU A 448 -81.69 2.99 11.12
CA GLU A 448 -82.36 2.51 12.33
C GLU A 448 -83.10 3.65 13.07
N LYS A 449 -82.46 4.82 13.20
CA LYS A 449 -83.09 6.01 13.79
C LYS A 449 -84.28 6.51 12.98
N GLN A 450 -84.24 6.45 11.64
CA GLN A 450 -85.39 6.78 10.79
C GLN A 450 -86.54 5.78 10.96
N GLN A 451 -86.23 4.50 11.16
CA GLN A 451 -87.23 3.44 11.39
C GLN A 451 -87.96 3.63 12.74
N VAL A 452 -87.21 3.80 13.84
CA VAL A 452 -87.77 4.10 15.19
C VAL A 452 -88.59 5.39 15.21
N GLN A 453 -88.24 6.36 14.36
CA GLN A 453 -88.99 7.62 14.24
C GLN A 453 -90.35 7.43 13.54
N THR A 454 -90.49 6.47 12.62
CA THR A 454 -91.80 6.10 12.03
C THR A 454 -92.69 5.33 13.00
N GLU A 455 -92.12 4.48 13.85
CA GLU A 455 -92.85 3.71 14.87
C GLU A 455 -93.39 4.60 16.01
N ASN A 456 -92.64 5.63 16.41
CA ASN A 456 -93.08 6.58 17.44
C ASN A 456 -94.31 7.42 17.03
N GLU A 457 -94.43 7.79 15.76
CA GLU A 457 -95.62 8.50 15.27
C GLU A 457 -96.86 7.57 15.22
N HIS A 458 -96.66 6.28 14.97
CA HIS A 458 -97.74 5.28 15.06
C HIS A 458 -98.23 5.08 16.52
N LEU A 459 -97.32 5.03 17.49
CA LEU A 459 -97.67 4.85 18.91
C LEU A 459 -98.36 6.09 19.51
N LYS A 460 -98.01 7.31 19.09
CA LYS A 460 -98.71 8.54 19.53
C LYS A 460 -100.21 8.52 19.20
N LEU A 461 -100.58 8.03 18.02
CA LEU A 461 -101.98 7.93 17.60
C LEU A 461 -102.76 6.89 18.43
N GLN A 462 -102.09 5.85 18.92
CA GLN A 462 -102.70 4.80 19.74
C GLN A 462 -102.93 5.25 21.19
N VAL A 463 -101.98 6.00 21.79
CA VAL A 463 -102.12 6.53 23.16
C VAL A 463 -103.28 7.52 23.28
N ALA A 464 -103.48 8.38 22.27
CA ALA A 464 -104.61 9.31 22.22
C ALA A 464 -105.99 8.61 22.24
N SER A 465 -106.07 7.37 21.74
CA SER A 465 -107.30 6.56 21.74
C SER A 465 -107.58 5.88 23.09
N MET A 466 -106.59 5.76 23.99
CA MET A 466 -106.74 5.03 25.27
C MET A 466 -107.03 5.94 26.47
N GLN A 467 -106.80 7.25 26.36
CA GLN A 467 -106.97 8.21 27.47
C GLN A 467 -108.42 8.65 27.75
N SER A 468 -109.41 8.03 27.09
CA SER A 468 -110.84 8.37 27.22
C SER A 468 -111.65 7.47 28.18
N MET A 469 -111.04 6.51 28.88
CA MET A 469 -111.77 5.40 29.52
C MET A 469 -111.58 5.22 31.04
N ILE A 470 -110.85 6.12 31.73
CA ILE A 470 -110.53 5.95 33.17
C ILE A 470 -110.74 7.25 33.94
N THR A 471 -111.99 7.52 34.32
CA THR A 471 -112.37 8.41 35.43
C THR A 471 -113.64 7.88 36.10
N THR A 472 -113.75 8.06 37.44
CA THR A 472 -114.78 7.52 38.34
C THR A 472 -114.68 5.99 38.60
N GLU A 473 -114.85 5.45 39.82
CA GLU A 473 -115.15 6.07 41.13
C GLU A 473 -114.80 5.13 42.32
N GLN A 474 -115.11 5.57 43.55
CA GLN A 474 -115.17 4.80 44.82
C GLN A 474 -113.83 4.42 45.50
N GLY A 475 -113.77 4.33 46.84
CA GLY A 475 -114.81 4.64 47.83
C GLY A 475 -114.34 4.39 49.26
N LYS A 476 -114.46 5.39 50.15
CA LYS A 476 -113.93 5.39 51.52
C LYS A 476 -114.52 4.29 52.40
N ALA A 477 -113.74 3.25 52.72
CA ALA A 477 -114.07 2.24 53.74
C ALA A 477 -112.83 1.60 54.41
N GLU A 478 -111.67 2.28 54.39
CA GLU A 478 -110.38 1.70 54.81
C GLU A 478 -109.60 2.58 55.83
N GLU A 479 -110.17 3.72 56.22
CA GLU A 479 -109.53 4.82 56.94
C GLU A 479 -109.12 4.46 58.40
N ASP A 480 -109.84 3.55 59.06
CA ASP A 480 -109.57 3.16 60.46
C ASP A 480 -108.68 1.92 60.62
N ARG A 481 -108.46 1.14 59.54
CA ARG A 481 -107.32 0.21 59.49
C ARG A 481 -106.06 0.90 58.94
N CYS A 482 -106.22 1.96 58.15
CA CYS A 482 -105.11 2.86 57.84
C CYS A 482 -104.49 3.44 59.10
N ARG A 483 -105.24 3.89 60.13
CA ARG A 483 -104.66 4.70 61.21
C ARG A 483 -103.53 4.08 62.07
N ASP A 484 -103.55 2.77 62.31
CA ASP A 484 -102.44 2.09 63.00
C ASP A 484 -101.37 1.60 62.01
N MET A 485 -101.79 1.15 60.82
CA MET A 485 -100.87 0.86 59.72
C MET A 485 -100.12 2.12 59.26
N GLU A 486 -100.67 3.32 59.46
CA GLU A 486 -100.09 4.64 59.21
C GLU A 486 -99.04 5.02 60.24
N LYS A 487 -99.15 4.57 61.50
CA LYS A 487 -98.09 4.75 62.50
C LYS A 487 -96.89 3.85 62.17
N ASP A 488 -97.15 2.59 61.83
CA ASP A 488 -96.09 1.68 61.39
C ASP A 488 -95.47 2.13 60.07
N LEU A 489 -96.29 2.58 59.10
CA LEU A 489 -95.81 3.22 57.87
C LEU A 489 -95.07 4.54 58.14
N ALA A 490 -95.45 5.35 59.13
CA ALA A 490 -94.73 6.58 59.49
C ALA A 490 -93.38 6.27 60.13
N MET A 491 -93.30 5.26 61.00
CA MET A 491 -92.05 4.78 61.58
C MET A 491 -91.13 4.15 60.53
N LEU A 492 -91.68 3.33 59.62
CA LEU A 492 -90.95 2.78 58.47
C LEU A 492 -90.52 3.87 57.48
N ARG A 493 -91.34 4.92 57.26
CA ARG A 493 -90.96 6.11 56.48
C ARG A 493 -89.83 6.88 57.15
N ALA A 494 -89.85 7.05 58.48
CA ALA A 494 -88.77 7.70 59.22
C ALA A 494 -87.46 6.90 59.12
N GLN A 495 -87.51 5.58 59.32
CA GLN A 495 -86.35 4.69 59.14
C GLN A 495 -85.86 4.66 57.68
N LEU A 496 -86.75 4.76 56.69
CA LEU A 496 -86.39 4.90 55.28
C LEU A 496 -85.69 6.22 55.01
N VAL A 497 -86.18 7.34 55.57
CA VAL A 497 -85.56 8.67 55.42
C VAL A 497 -84.18 8.70 56.10
N GLU A 498 -84.05 8.17 57.32
CA GLU A 498 -82.77 8.07 58.03
C GLU A 498 -81.77 7.20 57.26
N ARG A 499 -82.21 6.03 56.77
CA ARG A 499 -81.41 5.17 55.89
C ARG A 499 -81.01 5.87 54.59
N GLN A 500 -81.92 6.66 54.00
CA GLN A 500 -81.67 7.37 52.74
C GLN A 500 -80.73 8.55 52.94
N GLN A 501 -80.81 9.24 54.09
CA GLN A 501 -79.85 10.26 54.50
C GLN A 501 -78.46 9.63 54.69
N VAL A 502 -78.35 8.54 55.45
CA VAL A 502 -77.10 7.78 55.62
C VAL A 502 -76.56 7.26 54.28
N GLN A 503 -77.42 6.88 53.32
CA GLN A 503 -76.98 6.54 51.97
C GLN A 503 -76.41 7.75 51.21
N THR A 504 -77.04 8.93 51.31
CA THR A 504 -76.49 10.16 50.69
C THR A 504 -75.19 10.62 51.33
N GLU A 505 -75.05 10.49 52.65
CA GLU A 505 -73.82 10.80 53.39
C GLU A 505 -72.70 9.82 53.03
N ASN A 506 -72.99 8.51 52.93
CA ASN A 506 -72.01 7.51 52.47
C ASN A 506 -71.58 7.75 51.01
N GLU A 507 -72.49 8.11 50.10
CA GLU A 507 -72.11 8.40 48.71
C GLU A 507 -71.31 9.71 48.61
N GLN A 508 -71.63 10.73 49.42
CA GLN A 508 -70.80 11.95 49.54
C GLN A 508 -69.40 11.64 50.08
N LEU A 509 -69.29 10.85 51.15
CA LEU A 509 -67.99 10.42 51.71
C LEU A 509 -67.19 9.58 50.71
N LYS A 510 -67.84 8.69 49.96
CA LYS A 510 -67.22 7.90 48.88
C LYS A 510 -66.68 8.81 47.77
N LEU A 511 -67.48 9.75 47.28
CA LEU A 511 -67.03 10.75 46.29
C LEU A 511 -65.89 11.63 46.83
N GLN A 512 -65.90 11.98 48.12
CA GLN A 512 -64.81 12.70 48.77
C GLN A 512 -63.51 11.87 48.84
N VAL A 513 -63.61 10.57 49.15
CA VAL A 513 -62.47 9.63 49.15
C VAL A 513 -61.96 9.41 47.72
N GLU A 514 -62.83 9.22 46.73
CA GLU A 514 -62.44 9.08 45.32
C GLU A 514 -61.74 10.35 44.79
N SER A 515 -62.25 11.54 45.15
CA SER A 515 -61.63 12.83 44.85
C SER A 515 -60.24 12.94 45.49
N MET A 516 -60.10 12.65 46.78
CA MET A 516 -58.82 12.65 47.50
C MET A 516 -57.83 11.62 46.93
N GLN A 517 -58.29 10.42 46.55
CA GLN A 517 -57.46 9.43 45.85
C GLN A 517 -57.01 9.91 44.47
N SER A 518 -57.86 10.66 43.75
CA SER A 518 -57.50 11.26 42.46
C SER A 518 -56.46 12.38 42.62
N VAL A 519 -56.59 13.21 43.65
CA VAL A 519 -55.59 14.24 44.00
C VAL A 519 -54.25 13.58 44.36
N ASN A 520 -54.24 12.60 45.26
CA ASN A 520 -53.02 11.86 45.64
C ASN A 520 -52.34 11.21 44.42
N LYS A 521 -53.11 10.64 43.48
CA LYS A 521 -52.57 10.09 42.22
C LYS A 521 -51.96 11.16 41.32
N MET A 522 -52.50 12.39 41.30
CA MET A 522 -51.90 13.50 40.55
C MET A 522 -50.65 14.05 41.24
N GLU A 523 -50.64 14.16 42.57
CA GLU A 523 -49.45 14.58 43.33
C GLU A 523 -48.31 13.57 43.21
N GLN A 524 -48.60 12.27 43.27
CA GLN A 524 -47.61 11.22 43.04
C GLN A 524 -47.00 11.33 41.63
N ARG A 525 -47.83 11.54 40.59
CA ARG A 525 -47.33 11.78 39.22
C ARG A 525 -46.45 13.03 39.12
N ARG A 526 -46.84 14.14 39.76
CA ARG A 526 -46.01 15.36 39.80
C ARG A 526 -44.67 15.12 40.48
N ALA A 527 -44.64 14.41 41.61
CA ALA A 527 -43.41 14.06 42.30
C ALA A 527 -42.50 13.15 41.45
N ASP A 528 -43.07 12.21 40.69
CA ASP A 528 -42.32 11.36 39.77
C ASP A 528 -41.83 12.15 38.53
N ASP A 529 -42.64 13.04 37.96
CA ASP A 529 -42.22 13.97 36.90
C ASP A 529 -41.06 14.87 37.36
N GLU A 530 -41.14 15.45 38.56
CA GLU A 530 -40.07 16.23 39.20
C GLU A 530 -38.79 15.41 39.43
N ARG A 531 -38.92 14.15 39.86
CA ARG A 531 -37.77 13.21 39.97
C ARG A 531 -37.14 12.93 38.62
N THR A 532 -37.93 12.70 37.56
CA THR A 532 -37.33 12.48 36.22
C THR A 532 -36.68 13.74 35.67
N ASN A 533 -37.20 14.93 35.99
CA ASN A 533 -36.61 16.20 35.56
C ASN A 533 -35.31 16.51 36.32
N THR A 534 -35.26 16.27 37.64
CA THR A 534 -34.00 16.42 38.41
C THR A 534 -32.95 15.39 37.98
N ALA A 535 -33.34 14.15 37.65
CA ALA A 535 -32.44 13.14 37.07
C ALA A 535 -31.85 13.59 35.72
N LYS A 536 -32.69 14.09 34.79
CA LYS A 536 -32.22 14.64 33.50
C LYS A 536 -31.25 15.81 33.68
N VAL A 537 -31.54 16.74 34.58
CA VAL A 537 -30.65 17.88 34.86
C VAL A 537 -29.30 17.43 35.45
N MET A 538 -29.29 16.39 36.29
CA MET A 538 -28.02 15.79 36.75
C MET A 538 -27.27 15.06 35.63
N GLU A 539 -27.97 14.40 34.70
CA GLU A 539 -27.38 13.76 33.51
C GLU A 539 -26.78 14.80 32.55
N GLU A 540 -27.45 15.94 32.34
CA GLU A 540 -26.93 17.06 31.56
C GLU A 540 -25.72 17.71 32.25
N TYR A 541 -25.76 17.88 33.57
CA TYR A 541 -24.63 18.42 34.34
C TYR A 541 -23.41 17.49 34.31
N THR A 542 -23.60 16.17 34.38
CA THR A 542 -22.50 15.19 34.29
C THR A 542 -21.88 15.19 32.90
N LYS A 543 -22.69 15.19 31.82
CA LYS A 543 -22.19 15.33 30.44
C LYS A 543 -21.42 16.64 30.24
N LEU A 544 -21.95 17.77 30.71
CA LEU A 544 -21.26 19.07 30.60
C LEU A 544 -19.92 19.08 31.36
N ASN A 545 -19.83 18.39 32.49
CA ASN A 545 -18.58 18.22 33.23
C ASN A 545 -17.60 17.26 32.52
N GLU A 546 -18.08 16.21 31.86
CA GLU A 546 -17.26 15.34 31.01
C GLU A 546 -16.71 16.11 29.80
N ASP A 547 -17.55 16.85 29.08
CA ASP A 547 -17.17 17.73 27.97
C ASP A 547 -16.13 18.78 28.41
N TYR A 548 -16.34 19.43 29.55
CA TYR A 548 -15.39 20.40 30.12
C TYR A 548 -14.03 19.76 30.43
N ASN A 549 -14.00 18.56 31.00
CA ASN A 549 -12.76 17.85 31.27
C ASN A 549 -12.07 17.37 29.99
N GLY A 550 -12.83 16.92 28.98
CA GLY A 550 -12.33 16.60 27.65
C GLY A 550 -11.67 17.81 26.97
N LEU A 551 -12.36 18.95 26.93
CA LEU A 551 -11.85 20.19 26.34
C LEU A 551 -10.61 20.71 27.07
N LYS A 552 -10.56 20.58 28.40
CA LYS A 552 -9.39 20.90 29.23
C LYS A 552 -8.20 19.99 28.93
N GLN A 553 -8.44 18.71 28.67
CA GLN A 553 -7.40 17.77 28.27
C GLN A 553 -6.90 18.04 26.85
N GLU A 554 -7.80 18.37 25.91
CA GLU A 554 -7.43 18.80 24.55
C GLU A 554 -6.56 20.05 24.59
N MET A 555 -6.96 21.10 25.32
CA MET A 555 -6.14 22.31 25.53
C MET A 555 -4.73 21.97 26.02
N LYS A 556 -4.60 21.08 27.01
CA LYS A 556 -3.28 20.62 27.51
C LYS A 556 -2.47 19.88 26.44
N THR A 557 -3.10 19.07 25.58
CA THR A 557 -2.38 18.46 24.45
C THR A 557 -1.88 19.51 23.46
N LYS A 558 -2.70 20.52 23.14
CA LYS A 558 -2.32 21.65 22.26
C LYS A 558 -1.23 22.54 22.84
N GLU A 559 -1.19 22.73 24.16
CA GLU A 559 -0.04 23.35 24.84
C GLU A 559 1.26 22.56 24.57
N THR A 560 1.26 21.24 24.77
CA THR A 560 2.47 20.41 24.51
C THR A 560 2.84 20.31 23.02
N GLU A 561 1.88 20.42 22.10
CA GLU A 561 2.16 20.52 20.66
C GLU A 561 2.83 21.87 20.33
N ASN A 562 2.34 22.98 20.89
CA ASN A 562 2.93 24.31 20.73
C ASN A 562 4.35 24.38 21.32
N GLU A 563 4.62 23.75 22.46
CA GLU A 563 5.99 23.66 23.02
C GLU A 563 6.95 22.92 22.07
N LYS A 564 6.51 21.80 21.47
CA LYS A 564 7.30 21.06 20.47
C LYS A 564 7.56 21.89 19.22
N LEU A 565 6.55 22.58 18.70
CA LEU A 565 6.68 23.48 17.54
C LEU A 565 7.62 24.64 17.85
N LYS A 566 7.57 25.21 19.06
CA LYS A 566 8.49 26.26 19.50
C LYS A 566 9.94 25.77 19.51
N LEU A 567 10.20 24.59 20.08
CA LEU A 567 11.54 23.98 20.05
C LEU A 567 12.03 23.68 18.62
N GLN A 568 11.11 23.32 17.71
CA GLN A 568 11.44 23.15 16.28
C GLN A 568 11.81 24.48 15.61
N VAL A 569 11.07 25.56 15.89
CA VAL A 569 11.38 26.92 15.41
C VAL A 569 12.73 27.39 15.97
N ASP A 570 12.99 27.23 17.26
CA ASP A 570 14.26 27.58 17.90
C ASP A 570 15.44 26.83 17.25
N ARG A 571 15.26 25.54 16.93
CA ARG A 571 16.26 24.72 16.21
C ARG A 571 16.50 25.20 14.78
N ILE A 572 15.46 25.55 14.04
CA ILE A 572 15.57 26.12 12.68
C ILE A 572 16.27 27.48 12.74
N GLN A 573 15.93 28.32 13.72
CA GLN A 573 16.53 29.64 13.88
C GLN A 573 18.01 29.57 14.30
N ALA A 574 18.40 28.56 15.08
CA ALA A 574 19.81 28.24 15.36
C ALA A 574 20.56 27.78 14.09
N MET A 575 19.94 26.94 13.25
CA MET A 575 20.52 26.51 11.97
C MET A 575 20.74 27.70 11.02
N ILE A 576 19.76 28.61 10.91
CA ILE A 576 19.88 29.84 10.10
C ILE A 576 21.06 30.71 10.57
N ARG A 577 21.25 30.89 11.89
CA ARG A 577 22.39 31.64 12.43
C ARG A 577 23.73 31.00 12.11
N LEU A 578 23.82 29.67 12.14
CA LEU A 578 25.04 28.94 11.77
C LEU A 578 25.35 29.08 10.28
N GLU A 579 24.35 28.97 9.40
CA GLU A 579 24.55 29.14 7.95
C GLU A 579 24.90 30.59 7.59
N GLN A 580 24.30 31.58 8.27
CA GLN A 580 24.67 32.99 8.14
C GLN A 580 26.13 33.22 8.52
N LYS A 581 26.59 32.68 9.65
CA LYS A 581 27.99 32.76 10.06
C LYS A 581 28.92 32.08 9.04
N LYS A 582 28.56 30.87 8.57
CA LYS A 582 29.35 30.14 7.56
C LYS A 582 29.46 30.93 6.25
N ALA A 583 28.38 31.55 5.79
CA ALA A 583 28.41 32.41 4.60
C ALA A 583 29.25 33.69 4.81
N GLU A 584 29.36 34.19 6.05
CA GLU A 584 30.24 35.31 6.40
C GLU A 584 31.71 34.88 6.46
N ASP A 585 32.02 33.72 7.06
CA ASP A 585 33.34 33.08 7.05
C ASP A 585 33.79 32.72 5.61
N GLU A 586 32.88 32.33 4.73
CA GLU A 586 33.18 32.11 3.30
C GLU A 586 33.45 33.42 2.54
N ARG A 587 32.76 34.51 2.89
CA ARG A 587 33.04 35.85 2.33
C ARG A 587 34.39 36.40 2.77
N THR A 588 34.76 36.24 4.03
CA THR A 588 36.08 36.68 4.53
C THR A 588 37.20 35.86 3.92
N ASN A 589 37.06 34.54 3.83
CA ASN A 589 38.01 33.68 3.10
C ASN A 589 38.12 34.07 1.60
N MET A 590 37.00 34.37 0.93
CA MET A 590 37.01 34.85 -0.46
C MET A 590 37.67 36.23 -0.59
N ALA A 591 37.57 37.10 0.41
CA ALA A 591 38.28 38.38 0.43
C ALA A 591 39.79 38.18 0.59
N LEU A 592 40.22 37.34 1.55
CA LEU A 592 41.63 36.99 1.75
C LEU A 592 42.26 36.35 0.51
N VAL A 593 41.57 35.40 -0.14
CA VAL A 593 42.05 34.77 -1.39
C VAL A 593 42.17 35.79 -2.53
N LYS A 594 41.28 36.79 -2.60
CA LYS A 594 41.39 37.88 -3.58
C LYS A 594 42.56 38.81 -3.27
N GLU A 595 42.85 39.08 -2.00
CA GLU A 595 43.98 39.89 -1.57
C GLU A 595 45.32 39.20 -1.89
N GLU A 596 45.48 37.93 -1.50
CA GLU A 596 46.66 37.11 -1.84
C GLU A 596 46.84 36.95 -3.36
N TYR A 597 45.76 36.75 -4.13
CA TYR A 597 45.82 36.71 -5.59
C TYR A 597 46.27 38.06 -6.19
N THR A 598 45.77 39.18 -5.66
CA THR A 598 46.15 40.53 -6.11
C THR A 598 47.63 40.77 -5.86
N LYS A 599 48.12 40.42 -4.67
CA LYS A 599 49.53 40.48 -4.29
C LYS A 599 50.42 39.61 -5.18
N LEU A 600 50.04 38.35 -5.43
CA LEU A 600 50.77 37.47 -6.34
C LEU A 600 50.82 38.03 -7.78
N TYR A 601 49.75 38.71 -8.22
CA TYR A 601 49.71 39.38 -9.52
C TYR A 601 50.62 40.61 -9.58
N GLU A 602 50.73 41.37 -8.48
CA GLU A 602 51.70 42.47 -8.34
C GLU A 602 53.14 41.94 -8.36
N ASP A 603 53.44 40.89 -7.60
CA ASP A 603 54.75 40.22 -7.56
C ASP A 603 55.14 39.66 -8.93
N TYR A 604 54.22 39.01 -9.65
CA TYR A 604 54.44 38.54 -11.02
C TYR A 604 54.76 39.69 -11.99
N ASN A 605 54.06 40.82 -11.89
CA ASN A 605 54.32 41.98 -12.73
C ASN A 605 55.67 42.65 -12.39
N ALA A 606 56.06 42.69 -11.12
CA ALA A 606 57.39 43.14 -10.69
C ALA A 606 58.48 42.22 -11.26
N LEU A 607 58.33 40.90 -11.15
CA LEU A 607 59.26 39.91 -11.70
C LEU A 607 59.35 39.99 -13.24
N LYS A 608 58.22 40.27 -13.92
CA LYS A 608 58.18 40.50 -15.37
C LYS A 608 58.92 41.77 -15.80
N GLN A 609 58.91 42.82 -14.96
CA GLN A 609 59.73 44.02 -15.18
C GLN A 609 61.21 43.75 -14.88
N GLU A 610 61.53 42.97 -13.84
CA GLU A 610 62.89 42.48 -13.57
C GLU A 610 63.45 41.69 -14.77
N MET A 611 62.68 40.77 -15.35
CA MET A 611 63.11 40.03 -16.54
C MET A 611 63.38 40.94 -17.75
N LYS A 612 62.53 41.95 -17.99
CA LYS A 612 62.77 42.96 -19.04
C LYS A 612 64.00 43.84 -18.80
N LYS A 613 64.51 43.94 -17.56
CA LYS A 613 65.76 44.64 -17.24
C LYS A 613 67.00 43.74 -17.34
N LYS A 614 66.81 42.41 -17.42
CA LYS A 614 67.88 41.39 -17.44
C LYS A 614 68.15 40.81 -18.83
N GLU A 615 67.43 41.26 -19.86
CA GLU A 615 67.76 40.98 -21.26
C GLU A 615 68.91 41.93 -21.67
N PRO A 616 70.18 41.46 -21.61
CA PRO A 616 70.63 40.45 -22.57
C PRO A 616 71.51 39.31 -21.99
N ILE A 617 71.87 38.36 -22.87
CA ILE A 617 72.80 37.24 -22.68
C ILE A 617 72.22 36.04 -21.90
N LEU A 618 71.32 35.30 -22.57
CA LEU A 618 71.42 33.83 -22.55
C LEU A 618 72.19 33.42 -23.81
N SER A 619 73.03 32.39 -23.69
CA SER A 619 73.77 31.86 -24.83
C SER A 619 72.83 31.16 -25.80
N ASN A 620 73.19 31.17 -27.09
CA ASN A 620 72.39 30.55 -28.14
C ASN A 620 72.28 29.01 -27.98
N GLU A 621 73.16 28.42 -27.15
CA GLU A 621 73.15 26.99 -26.83
C GLU A 621 72.11 26.66 -25.75
N GLU A 622 71.99 27.47 -24.68
CA GLU A 622 70.97 27.29 -23.63
C GLU A 622 69.54 27.39 -24.21
N VAL A 623 69.32 28.31 -25.15
CA VAL A 623 68.04 28.42 -25.89
C VAL A 623 67.78 27.16 -26.72
N ARG A 624 68.81 26.56 -27.33
CA ARG A 624 68.69 25.33 -28.13
C ARG A 624 68.41 24.11 -27.25
N GLU A 625 69.02 24.03 -26.07
CA GLU A 625 68.78 22.96 -25.09
C GLU A 625 67.38 23.06 -24.47
N LEU A 626 66.90 24.27 -24.17
CA LEU A 626 65.52 24.51 -23.74
C LEU A 626 64.49 24.17 -24.84
N GLN A 627 64.79 24.46 -26.10
CA GLN A 627 63.93 24.04 -27.22
C GLN A 627 63.92 22.50 -27.38
N ALA A 628 65.08 21.84 -27.28
CA ALA A 628 65.16 20.39 -27.39
C ALA A 628 64.43 19.65 -26.25
N THR A 629 64.46 20.20 -25.03
CA THR A 629 63.71 19.67 -23.88
C THR A 629 62.21 19.93 -24.00
N LEU A 630 61.80 21.09 -24.56
CA LEU A 630 60.40 21.36 -24.90
C LEU A 630 59.86 20.37 -25.95
N ASP A 631 60.56 20.21 -27.08
CA ASP A 631 60.20 19.25 -28.13
C ASP A 631 60.09 17.80 -27.62
N ALA A 632 60.95 17.42 -26.66
CA ALA A 632 60.89 16.12 -26.02
C ALA A 632 59.68 15.99 -25.07
N ALA A 633 59.38 17.03 -24.30
CA ALA A 633 58.20 17.08 -23.43
C ALA A 633 56.89 17.04 -24.24
N GLU A 634 56.80 17.75 -25.37
CA GLU A 634 55.65 17.73 -26.26
C GLU A 634 55.41 16.33 -26.87
N LYS A 635 56.48 15.65 -27.32
CA LYS A 635 56.40 14.25 -27.79
C LYS A 635 55.98 13.28 -26.68
N ALA A 636 56.48 13.48 -25.46
CA ALA A 636 56.08 12.67 -24.30
C ALA A 636 54.60 12.91 -23.92
N LEU A 637 54.12 14.16 -24.00
CA LEU A 637 52.71 14.50 -23.80
C LEU A 637 51.81 13.88 -24.89
N ALA A 638 52.20 13.97 -26.16
CA ALA A 638 51.48 13.33 -27.26
C ALA A 638 51.37 11.80 -27.09
N THR A 639 52.47 11.16 -26.66
CA THR A 639 52.51 9.71 -26.36
C THR A 639 51.60 9.36 -25.18
N LYS A 640 51.61 10.16 -24.10
CA LYS A 640 50.69 9.98 -22.96
C LYS A 640 49.23 10.19 -23.37
N GLN A 641 48.95 11.17 -24.22
CA GLN A 641 47.61 11.44 -24.73
C GLN A 641 47.09 10.29 -25.59
N GLN A 642 47.90 9.74 -26.50
CA GLN A 642 47.56 8.51 -27.22
C GLN A 642 47.21 7.38 -26.26
N LYS A 643 48.02 7.16 -25.21
CA LYS A 643 47.76 6.08 -24.25
C LYS A 643 46.48 6.28 -23.44
N ILE A 644 46.17 7.52 -23.09
CA ILE A 644 44.89 7.91 -22.46
C ILE A 644 43.71 7.56 -23.39
N ASP A 645 43.83 7.81 -24.69
CA ASP A 645 42.75 7.56 -25.64
C ASP A 645 42.58 6.06 -25.98
N GLU A 646 43.68 5.29 -26.03
CA GLU A 646 43.63 3.82 -26.03
C GLU A 646 42.92 3.29 -24.77
N MET A 647 43.31 3.77 -23.58
CA MET A 647 42.68 3.37 -22.31
C MET A 647 41.20 3.71 -22.26
N LYS A 648 40.77 4.89 -22.76
CA LYS A 648 39.35 5.23 -22.88
C LYS A 648 38.59 4.26 -23.79
N GLN A 649 39.20 3.84 -24.90
CA GLN A 649 38.59 2.88 -25.81
C GLN A 649 38.47 1.49 -25.17
N GLU A 650 39.47 1.06 -24.41
CA GLU A 650 39.41 -0.17 -23.60
C GLU A 650 38.34 -0.07 -22.52
N PHE A 651 38.27 1.05 -21.79
CA PHE A 651 37.27 1.29 -20.75
C PHE A 651 35.85 1.22 -21.33
N TYR A 652 35.60 1.88 -22.46
CA TYR A 652 34.30 1.83 -23.15
C TYR A 652 33.91 0.43 -23.67
N LYS A 653 34.90 -0.43 -24.01
CA LYS A 653 34.64 -1.85 -24.30
C LYS A 653 34.29 -2.61 -23.01
N LYS A 654 34.99 -2.34 -21.91
CA LYS A 654 34.74 -2.96 -20.60
C LYS A 654 33.40 -2.56 -20.00
N ASP A 655 32.96 -1.31 -20.16
CA ASP A 655 31.62 -0.88 -19.74
C ASP A 655 30.52 -1.71 -20.43
N LYS A 656 30.66 -1.99 -21.73
CA LYS A 656 29.74 -2.87 -22.47
C LYS A 656 29.78 -4.33 -22.01
N GLU A 657 30.96 -4.84 -21.63
CA GLU A 657 31.07 -6.16 -21.01
C GLU A 657 30.37 -6.17 -19.63
N LEU A 658 30.53 -5.11 -18.82
CA LEU A 658 29.88 -4.98 -17.51
C LEU A 658 28.35 -4.88 -17.60
N GLU A 659 27.79 -4.23 -18.63
CA GLU A 659 26.35 -4.22 -18.89
C GLU A 659 25.78 -5.65 -18.97
N THR A 660 26.51 -6.61 -19.56
CA THR A 660 26.06 -8.01 -19.65
C THR A 660 25.97 -8.71 -18.29
N ILE A 661 26.79 -8.32 -17.31
CA ILE A 661 26.75 -8.90 -15.96
C ILE A 661 25.41 -8.61 -15.30
N SER A 662 24.85 -7.40 -15.50
CA SER A 662 23.53 -7.05 -14.96
C SER A 662 22.41 -7.94 -15.54
N VAL A 663 22.53 -8.34 -16.81
CA VAL A 663 21.59 -9.25 -17.48
C VAL A 663 21.72 -10.67 -16.94
N PHE A 664 22.94 -11.19 -16.78
CA PHE A 664 23.16 -12.51 -16.19
C PHE A 664 22.73 -12.58 -14.72
N GLN A 665 22.90 -11.49 -13.96
CA GLN A 665 22.44 -11.40 -12.58
C GLN A 665 20.90 -11.42 -12.50
N ALA A 666 20.22 -10.62 -13.32
CA ALA A 666 18.76 -10.66 -13.43
C ALA A 666 18.24 -12.04 -13.89
N GLN A 667 18.95 -12.70 -14.82
CA GLN A 667 18.60 -14.06 -15.26
C GLN A 667 18.75 -15.09 -14.13
N ALA A 668 19.82 -15.01 -13.33
CA ALA A 668 20.00 -15.87 -12.17
C ALA A 668 18.93 -15.63 -11.09
N GLU A 669 18.55 -14.37 -10.86
CA GLU A 669 17.47 -14.02 -9.93
C GLU A 669 16.12 -14.59 -10.39
N VAL A 670 15.76 -14.45 -11.67
CA VAL A 670 14.54 -15.04 -12.25
C VAL A 670 14.54 -16.56 -12.10
N TYR A 671 15.60 -17.26 -12.52
CA TYR A 671 15.67 -18.71 -12.38
C TYR A 671 15.64 -19.19 -10.92
N SER A 672 16.21 -18.42 -9.99
CA SER A 672 16.11 -18.73 -8.56
C SER A 672 14.67 -18.58 -8.05
N SER A 673 13.96 -17.52 -8.47
CA SER A 673 12.56 -17.27 -8.13
C SER A 673 11.64 -18.37 -8.67
N ASP A 674 11.81 -18.72 -9.96
CA ASP A 674 11.07 -19.79 -10.62
C ASP A 674 11.31 -21.14 -9.93
N PHE A 675 12.56 -21.44 -9.55
CA PHE A 675 12.91 -22.65 -8.80
C PHE A 675 12.23 -22.69 -7.42
N TYR A 676 12.19 -21.58 -6.68
CA TYR A 676 11.48 -21.52 -5.40
C TYR A 676 9.96 -21.64 -5.56
N ALA A 677 9.38 -21.04 -6.60
CA ALA A 677 7.96 -21.15 -6.91
C ALA A 677 7.56 -22.59 -7.27
N GLU A 678 8.32 -23.24 -8.16
CA GLU A 678 8.14 -24.63 -8.56
C GLU A 678 8.33 -25.58 -7.36
N ARG A 679 9.30 -25.30 -6.48
CA ARG A 679 9.49 -26.05 -5.24
C ARG A 679 8.27 -25.94 -4.31
N ALA A 680 7.78 -24.74 -4.04
CA ALA A 680 6.61 -24.52 -3.19
C ALA A 680 5.34 -25.18 -3.78
N ALA A 681 5.18 -25.13 -5.11
CA ALA A 681 4.10 -25.85 -5.80
C ALA A 681 4.22 -27.37 -5.63
N ARG A 682 5.42 -27.94 -5.77
CA ARG A 682 5.68 -29.37 -5.52
C ARG A 682 5.43 -29.77 -4.08
N GLU A 683 5.86 -28.98 -3.10
CA GLU A 683 5.65 -29.24 -1.68
C GLU A 683 4.14 -29.28 -1.37
N LYS A 684 3.36 -28.30 -1.86
CA LYS A 684 1.89 -28.31 -1.73
C LYS A 684 1.22 -29.52 -2.40
N ILE A 685 1.65 -29.91 -3.60
CA ILE A 685 1.15 -31.12 -4.28
C ILE A 685 1.49 -32.38 -3.46
N HIS A 686 2.64 -32.40 -2.78
CA HIS A 686 3.02 -33.51 -1.90
C HIS A 686 2.11 -33.59 -0.66
N GLU A 687 1.84 -32.45 -0.01
CA GLU A 687 0.90 -32.36 1.12
C GLU A 687 -0.51 -32.84 0.73
N GLU A 688 -1.04 -32.38 -0.41
CA GLU A 688 -2.35 -32.79 -0.93
C GLU A 688 -2.37 -34.30 -1.25
N LYS A 689 -1.29 -34.84 -1.84
CA LYS A 689 -1.12 -36.27 -2.11
C LYS A 689 -1.08 -37.11 -0.83
N GLU A 690 -0.36 -36.67 0.21
CA GLU A 690 -0.30 -37.37 1.49
C GLU A 690 -1.64 -37.33 2.22
N HIS A 691 -2.36 -36.21 2.14
CA HIS A 691 -3.71 -36.09 2.68
C HIS A 691 -4.69 -37.08 2.00
N LEU A 692 -4.69 -37.14 0.67
CA LEU A 692 -5.52 -38.09 -0.09
C LEU A 692 -5.11 -39.55 0.15
N ALA A 693 -3.82 -39.84 0.29
CA ALA A 693 -3.33 -41.18 0.65
C ALA A 693 -3.84 -41.61 2.04
N GLY A 694 -3.83 -40.69 3.02
CA GLY A 694 -4.39 -40.93 4.36
C GLY A 694 -5.90 -41.20 4.33
N GLN A 695 -6.68 -40.42 3.57
CA GLN A 695 -8.12 -40.67 3.38
C GLN A 695 -8.38 -42.04 2.72
N LEU A 696 -7.60 -42.40 1.71
CA LEU A 696 -7.73 -43.66 0.99
C LEU A 696 -7.40 -44.87 1.88
N GLU A 697 -6.39 -44.75 2.75
CA GLU A 697 -6.05 -45.81 3.71
C GLU A 697 -7.11 -45.95 4.81
N TYR A 698 -7.70 -44.84 5.29
CA TYR A 698 -8.86 -44.88 6.19
C TYR A 698 -10.06 -45.60 5.55
N LEU A 699 -10.39 -45.27 4.29
CA LEU A 699 -11.48 -45.93 3.56
C LEU A 699 -11.20 -47.42 3.28
N LYS A 700 -9.94 -47.81 3.02
CA LYS A 700 -9.55 -49.22 2.96
C LYS A 700 -9.74 -49.92 4.30
N GLN A 701 -9.33 -49.30 5.40
CA GLN A 701 -9.50 -49.86 6.74
C GLN A 701 -10.98 -50.05 7.08
N GLN A 702 -11.85 -49.09 6.76
CA GLN A 702 -13.29 -49.21 6.93
C GLN A 702 -13.89 -50.31 6.05
N ASN A 703 -13.50 -50.42 4.77
CA ASN A 703 -13.94 -51.52 3.90
C ASN A 703 -13.49 -52.89 4.44
N ARG A 704 -12.26 -52.98 4.99
CA ARG A 704 -11.76 -54.20 5.62
C ARG A 704 -12.57 -54.57 6.87
N GLN A 705 -12.89 -53.59 7.72
CA GLN A 705 -13.77 -53.81 8.88
C GLN A 705 -15.15 -54.33 8.45
N LEU A 706 -15.76 -53.76 7.40
CA LEU A 706 -17.04 -54.23 6.87
C LEU A 706 -16.96 -55.63 6.25
N GLN A 707 -15.83 -55.97 5.60
CA GLN A 707 -15.55 -57.33 5.11
C GLN A 707 -15.38 -58.31 6.27
N ASP A 708 -14.62 -57.97 7.30
CA ASP A 708 -14.44 -58.78 8.52
C ASP A 708 -15.77 -58.95 9.27
N GLU A 709 -16.61 -57.92 9.33
CA GLU A 709 -17.96 -57.99 9.88
C GLU A 709 -18.86 -58.92 9.07
N MET A 710 -18.87 -58.79 7.74
CA MET A 710 -19.62 -59.66 6.83
C MET A 710 -19.15 -61.12 6.93
N GLU A 711 -17.84 -61.37 6.95
CA GLU A 711 -17.27 -62.70 7.20
C GLU A 711 -17.65 -63.23 8.58
N SER A 712 -17.59 -62.39 9.62
CA SER A 712 -17.97 -62.79 10.97
C SER A 712 -19.46 -63.15 11.06
N MET A 713 -20.34 -62.42 10.36
CA MET A 713 -21.76 -62.74 10.23
C MET A 713 -21.97 -64.03 9.44
N GLY A 714 -21.25 -64.23 8.33
CA GLY A 714 -21.24 -65.47 7.57
C GLY A 714 -20.80 -66.67 8.41
N ARG A 715 -19.71 -66.54 9.17
CA ARG A 715 -19.19 -67.58 10.09
C ARG A 715 -20.14 -67.83 11.26
N ARG A 716 -20.77 -66.79 11.84
CA ARG A 716 -21.82 -66.96 12.88
C ARG A 716 -23.02 -67.73 12.34
N ASN A 717 -23.53 -67.33 11.16
CA ASN A 717 -24.66 -67.99 10.51
C ASN A 717 -24.33 -69.45 10.11
N LEU A 718 -23.13 -69.69 9.57
CA LEU A 718 -22.64 -71.04 9.28
C LEU A 718 -22.55 -71.90 10.55
N ASN A 719 -21.97 -71.36 11.63
CA ASN A 719 -21.90 -72.05 12.92
C ASN A 719 -23.29 -72.31 13.53
N GLU A 720 -24.26 -71.43 13.29
CA GLU A 720 -25.64 -71.62 13.74
C GLU A 720 -26.37 -72.68 12.92
N MET A 721 -26.23 -72.67 11.59
CA MET A 721 -26.73 -73.73 10.72
C MET A 721 -26.08 -75.07 11.05
N GLN A 722 -24.75 -75.11 11.26
CA GLN A 722 -24.06 -76.31 11.75
C GLN A 722 -24.65 -76.76 13.08
N LYS A 723 -24.79 -75.91 14.10
CA LYS A 723 -25.42 -76.27 15.38
C LYS A 723 -26.84 -76.85 15.23
N ARG A 724 -27.62 -76.39 14.25
CA ARG A 724 -28.95 -76.96 13.92
C ARG A 724 -28.87 -78.33 13.24
N HIS A 725 -27.76 -78.66 12.59
CA HIS A 725 -27.53 -79.94 11.90
C HIS A 725 -26.61 -80.94 12.67
N THR A 726 -25.78 -80.51 13.62
CA THR A 726 -24.89 -81.41 14.42
C THR A 726 -25.65 -82.16 15.52
N SER A 727 -26.97 -82.18 15.49
CA SER A 727 -27.82 -82.90 16.47
C SER A 727 -28.69 -83.97 15.81
N LEU A 728 -28.18 -84.71 14.82
CA LEU A 728 -28.72 -86.02 14.38
C LEU A 728 -27.74 -86.75 13.43
N GLY A 729 -27.10 -87.82 13.93
CA GLY A 729 -26.28 -88.76 13.14
C GLY A 729 -24.88 -88.28 12.72
N GLY A 730 -23.90 -89.15 12.46
CA GLY A 730 -23.92 -90.60 12.55
C GLY A 730 -23.30 -91.29 11.34
N ALA A 731 -22.02 -91.65 11.45
CA ALA A 731 -21.24 -92.54 10.57
C ALA A 731 -20.90 -92.07 9.12
N PRO A 732 -19.73 -92.48 8.57
CA PRO A 732 -19.29 -92.17 7.21
C PRO A 732 -19.63 -93.29 6.21
N GLY A 733 -19.87 -92.97 4.93
CA GLY A 733 -19.89 -94.00 3.88
C GLY A 733 -20.40 -93.60 2.50
N GLY A 734 -19.48 -93.60 1.52
CA GLY A 734 -19.65 -94.34 0.24
C GLY A 734 -20.47 -93.73 -0.91
N GLY A 735 -19.88 -93.79 -2.12
CA GLY A 735 -20.60 -93.90 -3.41
C GLY A 735 -20.60 -92.67 -4.32
N GLY A 736 -20.12 -92.84 -5.57
CA GLY A 736 -20.43 -91.94 -6.71
C GLY A 736 -21.72 -92.39 -7.44
N PRO A 737 -21.87 -92.25 -8.78
CA PRO A 737 -20.98 -91.60 -9.77
C PRO A 737 -21.72 -90.80 -10.91
N GLN A 738 -20.93 -90.19 -11.81
CA GLN A 738 -21.18 -89.97 -13.27
C GLN A 738 -22.34 -89.09 -13.84
N LEU A 739 -22.01 -88.46 -14.99
CA LEU A 739 -22.84 -88.02 -16.15
C LEU A 739 -23.55 -86.65 -16.17
N GLY A 740 -23.03 -85.75 -17.03
CA GLY A 740 -23.80 -85.20 -18.17
C GLY A 740 -24.21 -83.71 -18.16
N GLY A 741 -23.95 -82.98 -19.26
CA GLY A 741 -24.76 -81.78 -19.60
C GLY A 741 -24.04 -80.56 -20.24
N ARG A 742 -24.02 -80.52 -21.58
CA ARG A 742 -23.95 -79.38 -22.53
C ARG A 742 -24.15 -77.92 -22.03
N GLY A 743 -23.45 -77.00 -22.72
CA GLY A 743 -23.80 -75.58 -22.94
C GLY A 743 -22.61 -74.64 -22.62
N THR A 744 -21.99 -73.92 -23.57
CA THR A 744 -22.43 -72.62 -24.15
C THR A 744 -22.92 -71.69 -23.03
N GLU A 745 -22.21 -70.65 -22.60
CA GLU A 745 -21.93 -69.35 -23.27
C GLU A 745 -21.03 -68.53 -22.30
N ASN A 746 -20.17 -67.55 -22.65
CA ASN A 746 -19.66 -66.97 -23.91
C ASN A 746 -18.27 -66.34 -23.65
N ILE A 747 -17.60 -65.84 -24.70
CA ILE A 747 -16.47 -64.89 -24.63
C ILE A 747 -16.91 -63.59 -25.34
N PRO A 748 -16.72 -62.38 -24.78
CA PRO A 748 -17.11 -61.15 -25.47
C PRO A 748 -16.35 -60.96 -26.79
N GLU A 749 -17.07 -60.73 -27.88
CA GLU A 749 -16.47 -60.34 -29.16
C GLU A 749 -16.06 -58.86 -29.11
N HIS A 750 -14.75 -58.59 -29.18
CA HIS A 750 -14.19 -57.24 -29.12
C HIS A 750 -14.20 -56.62 -30.52
N VAL A 751 -15.35 -56.08 -30.93
CA VAL A 751 -15.57 -55.54 -32.29
C VAL A 751 -15.54 -54.00 -32.28
N CYS A 752 -14.80 -53.40 -33.22
CA CYS A 752 -14.80 -51.94 -33.39
C CYS A 752 -16.12 -51.45 -33.99
N PRO A 753 -16.88 -50.55 -33.32
CA PRO A 753 -18.20 -50.12 -33.80
C PRO A 753 -18.19 -49.19 -35.03
N LYS A 754 -17.02 -48.68 -35.47
CA LYS A 754 -16.90 -47.79 -36.66
C LYS A 754 -16.64 -48.57 -37.95
N CYS A 755 -15.79 -49.60 -37.92
CA CYS A 755 -15.39 -50.41 -39.09
C CYS A 755 -15.87 -51.87 -39.03
N ASN A 756 -16.40 -52.32 -37.88
CA ASN A 756 -16.88 -53.67 -37.61
C ASN A 756 -15.80 -54.78 -37.67
N GLU A 757 -14.53 -54.40 -37.48
CA GLU A 757 -13.38 -55.32 -37.40
C GLU A 757 -13.34 -56.04 -36.04
N MET A 758 -13.14 -57.37 -36.07
CA MET A 758 -13.06 -58.23 -34.89
C MET A 758 -11.63 -58.31 -34.39
N LEU A 759 -11.41 -57.97 -33.13
CA LEU A 759 -10.08 -57.94 -32.51
C LEU A 759 -10.00 -58.98 -31.38
N PRO A 760 -8.80 -59.55 -31.12
CA PRO A 760 -8.66 -60.72 -30.25
C PRO A 760 -8.88 -60.41 -28.76
N ASP A 761 -8.64 -59.18 -28.32
CA ASP A 761 -8.79 -58.72 -26.95
C ASP A 761 -9.17 -57.23 -26.85
N LEU A 762 -9.47 -56.79 -25.62
CA LEU A 762 -9.91 -55.43 -25.30
C LEU A 762 -8.79 -54.39 -25.53
N ASP A 763 -7.53 -54.73 -25.27
CA ASP A 763 -6.39 -53.82 -25.44
C ASP A 763 -6.16 -53.52 -26.93
N SER A 764 -6.22 -54.54 -27.79
CA SER A 764 -6.17 -54.40 -29.24
C SER A 764 -7.32 -53.53 -29.76
N LEU A 765 -8.54 -53.72 -29.22
CA LEU A 765 -9.70 -52.88 -29.53
C LEU A 765 -9.50 -51.43 -29.08
N GLN A 766 -8.93 -51.20 -27.90
CA GLN A 766 -8.75 -49.86 -27.35
C GLN A 766 -7.68 -49.05 -28.10
N ILE A 767 -6.61 -49.70 -28.55
CA ILE A 767 -5.61 -49.09 -29.46
C ILE A 767 -6.26 -48.79 -30.81
N HIS A 768 -6.92 -49.77 -31.43
CA HIS A 768 -7.56 -49.61 -32.73
C HIS A 768 -8.61 -48.49 -32.73
N ILE A 769 -9.43 -48.36 -31.68
CA ILE A 769 -10.44 -47.30 -31.58
C ILE A 769 -9.79 -45.91 -31.56
N MET A 770 -8.60 -45.76 -30.98
CA MET A 770 -7.88 -44.48 -30.93
C MET A 770 -7.51 -43.99 -32.35
N ASP A 771 -6.96 -44.88 -33.18
CA ASP A 771 -6.59 -44.57 -34.56
C ASP A 771 -7.81 -44.53 -35.49
N CYS A 772 -8.78 -45.42 -35.26
CA CYS A 772 -9.97 -45.55 -36.12
C CYS A 772 -10.97 -44.40 -35.92
N ILE A 773 -11.02 -43.71 -34.77
CA ILE A 773 -11.98 -42.60 -34.56
C ILE A 773 -11.65 -41.35 -35.38
N ILE A 774 -10.36 -41.12 -35.67
CA ILE A 774 -9.87 -40.05 -36.57
C ILE A 774 -10.43 -40.23 -38.01
#